data_AF-A0A961FBC6-F1
#
_entry.id   AF-A0A961FBC6-F1
#
_cell.length_a   1.000
_cell.length_b   1.000
_cell.length_c   1.000
_cell.angle_alpha   90.00
_cell.angle_beta   90.00
_cell.angle_gamma   90.00
#
_symmetry.space_group_name_H-M   'P 1'
#
loop_
_entity.id
_entity.type
_entity.pdbx_description
1 polymer ?
#
loop_
_entity_poly.entity_id
_entity_poly.type
_entity_poly.pdbx_seq_one_letter_code
_entity_poly.pdbx_strand_id
1 'polypeptide(L)'
;MQNKKIADQMKRAPTEAGFLNEACALYRDESSPVDDPLTPFRLELDRLSGEADRSGIQVGCSVRNVALARFLAQHLIDSEGHFDPVENRALLSLLKHRLYSLEPNRQHDVARMEHITDAMQRLDKSKELVDKLNRIQKPFQNTRVEELIRLSLELPSSEKITDRLTRVAVLSAWLTYLRQSVGSCFATAPAIIVQTEMPEVFFDDLTALIHSCQLKRVIAGREHAVPMSLTWGVGELRRQFLLERTQDDSSQPIWCSPALQKAFTATGFVTIEGEREVRAEMTKEILLSLLSRWEGDGYTVQTSAEEIIRRFLMRHLELSRENISEVESRPEISLSALSGSISSSRSADLIGRYQRLQRLEEAAQNTFKIHSDHALLRTWEYTLASFAETKADFTKWNLYTSLGLDEKEPGGIGEALFHAIKRRLDACNEQVHDYTEQYETLYTRIKYLEVRLQRASNEEEGSYLKAEYRSLSQELQTLQELREQEHQKARRYSELFADLIEVFIALFPEYFQEVYDADLHEVDVGPYDDSPAGFRLLFKHGRSNPSAWTLVKTPAEYGDSLAQFFSMTETRITQHEHFNGLEEDISTIVSALVAHVRTTEFLENALHRMCKAHGQPLLKNPLDHLSAIEKKPWAYTSGGAMNTLVANYFGREDDPTEKSRWVENELELLTFLVDCVKEMPYKEEEVYLKDVKRSLLIHSPTHAFLFR
;
A
#
# COMPACT_ATOMS: atom_id res chain seq x y z
N MET A 1 55.85 -6.16 -18.14
CA MET A 1 55.78 -7.06 -19.32
C MET A 1 54.35 -7.51 -19.62
N GLN A 2 53.56 -7.88 -18.60
CA GLN A 2 52.15 -8.27 -18.69
C GLN A 2 51.25 -7.18 -19.31
N ASN A 3 51.38 -5.92 -18.86
CA ASN A 3 50.60 -4.79 -19.40
C ASN A 3 50.84 -4.51 -20.90
N LYS A 4 52.04 -4.83 -21.42
CA LYS A 4 52.37 -4.64 -22.85
C LYS A 4 51.77 -5.77 -23.71
N LYS A 5 51.73 -6.98 -23.18
CA LYS A 5 51.11 -8.16 -23.80
C LYS A 5 49.58 -7.99 -23.91
N ILE A 6 48.97 -7.43 -22.85
CA ILE A 6 47.54 -7.07 -22.80
C ILE A 6 47.22 -6.01 -23.87
N ALA A 7 47.99 -4.93 -23.95
CA ALA A 7 47.78 -3.87 -24.94
C ALA A 7 47.92 -4.34 -26.40
N ASP A 8 48.82 -5.29 -26.67
CA ASP A 8 49.02 -5.85 -28.01
C ASP A 8 47.93 -6.87 -28.41
N GLN A 9 47.31 -7.54 -27.44
CA GLN A 9 46.14 -8.42 -27.65
C GLN A 9 44.84 -7.61 -27.82
N MET A 10 44.69 -6.51 -27.07
CA MET A 10 43.55 -5.58 -27.17
C MET A 10 43.35 -4.98 -28.58
N LYS A 11 44.40 -4.91 -29.40
CA LYS A 11 44.32 -4.42 -30.79
C LYS A 11 43.73 -5.43 -31.78
N ARG A 12 43.51 -6.70 -31.38
CA ARG A 12 43.17 -7.80 -32.29
C ARG A 12 41.74 -8.33 -32.18
N ALA A 13 40.96 -7.92 -31.18
CA ALA A 13 39.58 -8.37 -31.00
C ALA A 13 38.62 -7.65 -31.98
N PRO A 14 37.95 -8.36 -32.91
CA PRO A 14 37.16 -7.73 -33.96
C PRO A 14 35.71 -7.38 -33.55
N THR A 15 35.28 -7.73 -32.33
CA THR A 15 33.95 -7.42 -31.77
C THR A 15 34.02 -7.14 -30.26
N GLU A 16 33.08 -6.35 -29.73
CA GLU A 16 32.98 -5.97 -28.31
C GLU A 16 32.83 -7.19 -27.38
N ALA A 17 32.09 -8.21 -27.82
CA ALA A 17 31.95 -9.48 -27.10
C ALA A 17 33.26 -10.32 -27.11
N GLY A 18 34.02 -10.28 -28.21
CA GLY A 18 35.34 -10.91 -28.29
C GLY A 18 36.37 -10.24 -27.37
N PHE A 19 36.30 -8.91 -27.29
CA PHE A 19 37.12 -8.09 -26.40
C PHE A 19 36.89 -8.40 -24.92
N LEU A 20 35.63 -8.47 -24.47
CA LEU A 20 35.29 -8.81 -23.08
C LEU A 20 35.77 -10.21 -22.70
N ASN A 21 35.64 -11.19 -23.59
CA ASN A 21 36.07 -12.56 -23.33
C ASN A 21 37.59 -12.71 -23.23
N GLU A 22 38.37 -12.05 -24.09
CA GLU A 22 39.84 -12.03 -24.00
C GLU A 22 40.33 -11.25 -22.77
N ALA A 23 39.71 -10.11 -22.44
CA ALA A 23 40.02 -9.34 -21.25
C ALA A 23 39.72 -10.11 -19.96
N CYS A 24 38.59 -10.82 -19.90
CA CYS A 24 38.24 -11.73 -18.80
C CYS A 24 39.25 -12.87 -18.64
N ALA A 25 39.68 -13.48 -19.75
CA ALA A 25 40.66 -14.57 -19.71
C ALA A 25 42.03 -14.09 -19.20
N LEU A 26 42.42 -12.85 -19.49
CA LEU A 26 43.66 -12.22 -19.02
C LEU A 26 43.60 -11.76 -17.55
N TYR A 27 42.40 -11.46 -17.02
CA TYR A 27 42.16 -11.00 -15.65
C TYR A 27 41.77 -12.12 -14.66
N ARG A 28 41.62 -13.38 -15.12
CA ARG A 28 41.55 -14.54 -14.23
C ARG A 28 42.90 -14.69 -13.53
N ASP A 29 43.06 -13.98 -12.43
CA ASP A 29 44.21 -14.08 -11.56
C ASP A 29 44.21 -15.50 -10.95
N GLU A 30 45.01 -16.39 -11.56
CA GLU A 30 45.26 -17.76 -11.06
C GLU A 30 45.99 -17.77 -9.70
N SER A 31 46.32 -16.60 -9.14
CA SER A 31 47.01 -16.43 -7.87
C SER A 31 46.08 -16.08 -6.69
N SER A 32 44.83 -16.56 -6.69
CA SER A 32 43.99 -16.44 -5.48
C SER A 32 44.54 -17.28 -4.33
N PRO A 33 44.60 -16.75 -3.10
CA PRO A 33 44.97 -17.54 -1.94
C PRO A 33 43.98 -18.71 -1.79
N VAL A 34 44.54 -19.90 -1.55
CA VAL A 34 43.83 -21.20 -1.51
C VAL A 34 42.77 -21.29 -0.40
N ASP A 35 42.73 -20.30 0.51
CA ASP A 35 41.84 -20.23 1.68
C ASP A 35 40.93 -18.96 1.67
N ASP A 36 40.33 -18.60 0.53
CA ASP A 36 39.35 -17.50 0.47
C ASP A 36 37.93 -18.00 0.83
N PRO A 37 37.35 -17.58 1.97
CA PRO A 37 36.02 -18.02 2.41
C PRO A 37 34.90 -17.61 1.43
N LEU A 38 35.14 -16.60 0.57
CA LEU A 38 34.17 -16.18 -0.44
C LEU A 38 34.17 -17.07 -1.69
N THR A 39 35.20 -17.89 -1.92
CA THR A 39 35.33 -18.64 -3.18
C THR A 39 34.23 -19.69 -3.37
N PRO A 40 33.93 -20.58 -2.40
CA PRO A 40 32.85 -21.55 -2.54
C PRO A 40 31.48 -20.88 -2.70
N PHE A 41 31.23 -19.82 -1.93
CA PHE A 41 29.99 -19.06 -2.00
C PHE A 41 29.84 -18.34 -3.35
N ARG A 42 30.91 -17.76 -3.88
CA ARG A 42 30.91 -17.09 -5.18
C ARG A 42 30.60 -18.07 -6.31
N LEU A 43 31.17 -19.27 -6.30
CA LEU A 43 30.88 -20.27 -7.32
C LEU A 43 29.38 -20.62 -7.34
N GLU A 44 28.76 -20.75 -6.17
CA GLU A 44 27.32 -20.99 -6.05
C GLU A 44 26.49 -19.77 -6.48
N LEU A 45 26.93 -18.56 -6.13
CA LEU A 45 26.29 -17.29 -6.52
C LEU A 45 26.30 -17.08 -8.04
N ASP A 46 27.44 -17.38 -8.66
CA ASP A 46 27.67 -17.27 -10.10
C ASP A 46 26.84 -18.32 -10.84
N ARG A 47 26.70 -19.52 -10.26
CA ARG A 47 25.81 -20.57 -10.75
C ARG A 47 24.34 -20.12 -10.73
N LEU A 48 23.84 -19.68 -9.58
CA LEU A 48 22.44 -19.28 -9.39
C LEU A 48 22.07 -18.08 -10.26
N SER A 49 22.92 -17.07 -10.31
CA SER A 49 22.66 -15.88 -11.13
C SER A 49 22.80 -16.15 -12.63
N GLY A 50 23.73 -17.03 -13.04
CA GLY A 50 23.83 -17.49 -14.42
C GLY A 50 22.60 -18.29 -14.87
N GLU A 51 21.98 -19.07 -13.97
CA GLU A 51 20.70 -19.74 -14.21
C GLU A 51 19.54 -18.73 -14.36
N ALA A 52 19.50 -17.70 -13.50
CA ALA A 52 18.53 -16.62 -13.59
C ALA A 52 18.67 -15.84 -14.93
N ASP A 53 19.88 -15.40 -15.28
CA ASP A 53 20.16 -14.67 -16.52
C ASP A 53 19.79 -15.48 -17.78
N ARG A 54 20.07 -16.80 -17.78
CA ARG A 54 19.66 -17.70 -18.87
C ARG A 54 18.15 -17.81 -19.01
N SER A 55 17.43 -17.87 -17.89
CA SER A 55 15.97 -18.01 -17.90
C SER A 55 15.23 -16.76 -18.39
N GLY A 56 15.84 -15.57 -18.26
CA GLY A 56 15.26 -14.29 -18.70
C GLY A 56 14.13 -13.73 -17.85
N ILE A 57 13.56 -14.54 -16.94
CA ILE A 57 12.43 -14.13 -16.10
C ILE A 57 12.87 -13.40 -14.84
N GLN A 58 14.15 -13.49 -14.48
CA GLN A 58 14.77 -12.77 -13.37
C GLN A 58 16.07 -12.09 -13.77
N VAL A 59 16.42 -11.02 -13.05
CA VAL A 59 17.68 -10.30 -13.26
C VAL A 59 18.77 -10.86 -12.33
N GLY A 60 19.80 -11.50 -12.91
CA GLY A 60 20.85 -12.18 -12.15
C GLY A 60 21.67 -11.27 -11.25
N CYS A 61 21.91 -10.01 -11.61
CA CYS A 61 22.64 -9.07 -10.73
C CYS A 61 21.89 -8.75 -9.42
N SER A 62 20.55 -8.74 -9.45
CA SER A 62 19.72 -8.58 -8.25
C SER A 62 19.81 -9.83 -7.38
N VAL A 63 19.76 -11.03 -8.01
CA VAL A 63 19.96 -12.31 -7.31
C VAL A 63 21.31 -12.36 -6.61
N ARG A 64 22.39 -11.95 -7.30
CA ARG A 64 23.72 -11.89 -6.71
C ARG A 64 23.79 -10.95 -5.52
N ASN A 65 23.21 -9.75 -5.63
CA ASN A 65 23.27 -8.76 -4.56
C ASN A 65 22.55 -9.20 -3.30
N VAL A 66 21.32 -9.71 -3.42
CA VAL A 66 20.54 -10.16 -2.25
C VAL A 66 21.23 -11.34 -1.58
N ALA A 67 21.69 -12.34 -2.34
CA ALA A 67 22.37 -13.50 -1.78
C ALA A 67 23.71 -13.12 -1.13
N LEU A 68 24.52 -12.25 -1.76
CA LEU A 68 25.76 -11.74 -1.17
C LEU A 68 25.50 -10.94 0.12
N ALA A 69 24.49 -10.07 0.13
CA ALA A 69 24.12 -9.29 1.31
C ALA A 69 23.72 -10.19 2.49
N ARG A 70 22.94 -11.25 2.24
CA ARG A 70 22.59 -12.26 3.26
C ARG A 70 23.81 -13.00 3.79
N PHE A 71 24.66 -13.48 2.88
CA PHE A 71 25.89 -14.19 3.24
C PHE A 71 26.79 -13.33 4.12
N LEU A 72 27.05 -12.08 3.71
CA LEU A 72 27.87 -11.15 4.48
C LEU A 72 27.23 -10.89 5.84
N ALA A 73 25.94 -10.56 5.90
CA ALA A 73 25.26 -10.31 7.18
C ALA A 73 25.33 -11.51 8.14
N GLN A 74 25.23 -12.75 7.62
CA GLN A 74 25.36 -13.97 8.43
C GLN A 74 26.76 -14.19 9.01
N HIS A 75 27.81 -13.73 8.32
CA HIS A 75 29.21 -13.83 8.78
C HIS A 75 29.59 -12.67 9.69
N LEU A 76 29.04 -11.48 9.44
CA LEU A 76 29.32 -10.28 10.21
C LEU A 76 28.62 -10.24 11.57
N ILE A 77 27.61 -11.07 11.78
CA ILE A 77 26.90 -11.22 13.05
C ILE A 77 27.26 -12.58 13.66
N ASP A 78 27.93 -12.56 14.81
CA ASP A 78 28.40 -13.76 15.49
C ASP A 78 27.26 -14.63 16.05
N SER A 79 27.61 -15.73 16.73
CA SER A 79 26.64 -16.63 17.36
C SER A 79 25.87 -15.99 18.52
N GLU A 80 26.44 -14.97 19.16
CA GLU A 80 25.79 -14.20 20.24
C GLU A 80 24.90 -13.06 19.70
N GLY A 81 24.98 -12.80 18.40
CA GLY A 81 24.23 -11.75 17.72
C GLY A 81 24.96 -10.41 17.69
N HIS A 82 26.24 -10.32 18.03
CA HIS A 82 27.01 -9.10 17.96
C HIS A 82 27.73 -8.94 16.62
N PHE A 83 27.93 -7.70 16.21
CA PHE A 83 28.74 -7.39 15.03
C PHE A 83 30.22 -7.70 15.26
N ASP A 84 30.84 -8.44 14.33
CA ASP A 84 32.27 -8.77 14.34
C ASP A 84 33.09 -7.75 13.49
N PRO A 85 33.80 -6.80 14.13
CA PRO A 85 34.61 -5.82 13.40
C PRO A 85 35.89 -6.43 12.81
N VAL A 86 36.39 -7.56 13.32
CA VAL A 86 37.58 -8.22 12.79
C VAL A 86 37.23 -8.88 11.47
N GLU A 87 36.15 -9.65 11.45
CA GLU A 87 35.63 -10.29 10.23
C GLU A 87 35.23 -9.24 9.18
N ASN A 88 34.60 -8.14 9.60
CA ASN A 88 34.28 -7.03 8.70
C ASN A 88 35.50 -6.49 7.97
N ARG A 89 36.62 -6.26 8.67
CA ARG A 89 37.85 -5.77 8.04
C ARG A 89 38.46 -6.78 7.07
N ALA A 90 38.41 -8.07 7.41
CA ALA A 90 38.90 -9.13 6.54
C ALA A 90 38.08 -9.20 5.24
N LEU A 91 36.76 -9.29 5.34
CA LEU A 91 35.85 -9.35 4.20
C LEU A 91 35.88 -8.04 3.37
N LEU A 92 35.93 -6.88 4.04
CA LEU A 92 36.05 -5.58 3.36
C LEU A 92 37.33 -5.47 2.54
N SER A 93 38.45 -6.00 3.06
CA SER A 93 39.69 -6.08 2.31
C SER A 93 39.50 -6.91 1.03
N LEU A 94 38.93 -8.12 1.14
CA LEU A 94 38.68 -8.99 0.00
C LEU A 94 37.76 -8.33 -1.05
N LEU A 95 36.68 -7.68 -0.62
CA LEU A 95 35.76 -6.97 -1.50
C LEU A 95 36.45 -5.84 -2.26
N LYS A 96 37.30 -5.04 -1.60
CA LYS A 96 38.04 -3.95 -2.25
C LYS A 96 38.99 -4.44 -3.35
N HIS A 97 39.58 -5.62 -3.18
CA HIS A 97 40.45 -6.22 -4.20
C HIS A 97 39.66 -6.76 -5.40
N ARG A 98 38.34 -6.93 -5.26
CA ARG A 98 37.48 -7.62 -6.24
C ARG A 98 36.21 -6.84 -6.59
N LEU A 99 36.21 -5.52 -6.40
CA LEU A 99 35.07 -4.61 -6.62
C LEU A 99 34.48 -4.69 -8.04
N TYR A 100 35.34 -4.88 -9.04
CA TYR A 100 34.96 -4.89 -10.45
C TYR A 100 35.09 -6.30 -11.02
N SER A 101 33.97 -6.90 -11.42
CA SER A 101 33.97 -8.14 -12.17
C SER A 101 33.74 -7.86 -13.66
N LEU A 102 34.59 -8.44 -14.49
CA LEU A 102 34.54 -8.24 -15.95
C LEU A 102 33.67 -9.30 -16.66
N GLU A 103 33.09 -10.25 -15.93
CA GLU A 103 32.34 -11.35 -16.51
C GLU A 103 31.04 -10.89 -17.21
N PRO A 104 30.52 -11.65 -18.20
CA PRO A 104 29.27 -11.33 -18.88
C PRO A 104 28.10 -11.13 -17.91
N ASN A 105 27.16 -10.23 -18.27
CA ASN A 105 25.96 -9.90 -17.48
C ASN A 105 26.23 -9.29 -16.08
N ARG A 106 27.40 -8.67 -15.88
CA ARG A 106 27.78 -8.00 -14.62
C ARG A 106 27.91 -6.49 -14.72
N GLN A 107 27.50 -5.87 -15.83
CA GLN A 107 27.57 -4.43 -16.03
C GLN A 107 26.84 -3.62 -14.93
N HIS A 108 25.88 -4.23 -14.24
CA HIS A 108 25.11 -3.60 -13.16
C HIS A 108 25.58 -4.00 -11.73
N ASP A 109 26.61 -4.83 -11.59
CA ASP A 109 27.12 -5.27 -10.28
C ASP A 109 27.89 -4.15 -9.56
N VAL A 110 28.51 -3.23 -10.30
CA VAL A 110 29.41 -2.20 -9.74
C VAL A 110 28.72 -1.37 -8.65
N ALA A 111 27.58 -0.75 -8.95
CA ALA A 111 26.87 0.10 -7.99
C ALA A 111 26.44 -0.69 -6.72
N ARG A 112 26.11 -1.98 -6.88
CA ARG A 112 25.72 -2.88 -5.78
C ARG A 112 26.93 -3.19 -4.89
N MET A 113 28.08 -3.46 -5.49
CA MET A 113 29.32 -3.75 -4.77
C MET A 113 29.87 -2.50 -4.07
N GLU A 114 29.76 -1.33 -4.71
CA GLU A 114 30.13 -0.05 -4.12
C GLU A 114 29.27 0.26 -2.89
N HIS A 115 27.95 0.02 -2.96
CA HIS A 115 27.03 0.17 -1.83
C HIS A 115 27.40 -0.73 -0.65
N ILE A 116 27.57 -2.04 -0.88
CA ILE A 116 28.02 -2.99 0.15
C ILE A 116 29.34 -2.51 0.79
N THR A 117 30.29 -2.10 -0.04
CA THR A 117 31.61 -1.66 0.40
C THR A 117 31.54 -0.38 1.22
N ASP A 118 30.68 0.57 0.87
CA ASP A 118 30.47 1.82 1.62
C ASP A 118 29.80 1.53 2.97
N ALA A 119 28.76 0.70 3.00
CA ALA A 119 28.07 0.30 4.22
C ALA A 119 29.02 -0.40 5.22
N MET A 120 29.81 -1.37 4.75
CA MET A 120 30.81 -2.05 5.59
C MET A 120 31.92 -1.12 6.09
N GLN A 121 32.32 -0.13 5.29
CA GLN A 121 33.26 0.92 5.74
C GLN A 121 32.65 1.81 6.82
N ARG A 122 31.36 2.15 6.72
CA ARG A 122 30.65 2.94 7.73
C ARG A 122 30.54 2.16 9.04
N LEU A 123 30.28 0.86 9.00
CA LEU A 123 30.28 0.00 10.19
C LEU A 123 31.64 -0.05 10.89
N ASP A 124 32.75 -0.12 10.14
CA ASP A 124 34.10 -0.13 10.73
C ASP A 124 34.45 1.21 11.40
N LYS A 125 33.88 2.32 10.92
CA LYS A 125 34.19 3.68 11.38
C LYS A 125 33.23 4.21 12.45
N SER A 126 31.96 3.79 12.46
CA SER A 126 30.91 4.36 13.31
C SER A 126 30.49 3.39 14.40
N LYS A 127 30.93 3.67 15.64
CA LYS A 127 30.46 2.94 16.82
C LYS A 127 28.96 3.10 17.03
N GLU A 128 28.40 4.27 16.72
CA GLU A 128 26.97 4.54 16.88
C GLU A 128 26.11 3.62 16.01
N LEU A 129 26.51 3.38 14.75
CA LEU A 129 25.81 2.46 13.86
C LEU A 129 25.84 1.02 14.37
N VAL A 130 26.99 0.58 14.88
CA VAL A 130 27.14 -0.74 15.50
C VAL A 130 26.27 -0.86 16.76
N ASP A 131 26.23 0.17 17.60
CA ASP A 131 25.39 0.21 18.79
C ASP A 131 23.89 0.17 18.42
N LYS A 132 23.47 0.90 17.39
CA LYS A 132 22.09 0.84 16.87
C LYS A 132 21.74 -0.56 16.36
N LEU A 133 22.59 -1.17 15.53
CA LEU A 133 22.40 -2.54 15.04
C LEU A 133 22.29 -3.56 16.18
N ASN A 134 23.16 -3.47 17.18
CA ASN A 134 23.15 -4.38 18.34
C ASN A 134 21.91 -4.20 19.24
N ARG A 135 21.26 -3.03 19.24
CA ARG A 135 20.02 -2.77 19.99
C ARG A 135 18.79 -3.38 19.35
N ILE A 136 18.87 -3.80 18.09
CA ILE A 136 17.75 -4.44 17.41
C ILE A 136 17.46 -5.78 18.09
N GLN A 137 16.17 -5.97 18.41
CA GLN A 137 15.63 -7.15 19.08
C GLN A 137 14.55 -7.77 18.22
N LYS A 138 14.28 -9.05 18.43
CA LYS A 138 13.19 -9.77 17.76
C LYS A 138 11.82 -9.08 17.96
N PRO A 139 10.89 -9.27 17.02
CA PRO A 139 9.52 -8.77 17.19
C PRO A 139 8.84 -9.40 18.41
N PHE A 140 7.98 -8.64 19.07
CA PHE A 140 7.21 -9.11 20.21
C PHE A 140 5.88 -9.75 19.74
N GLN A 141 5.88 -11.08 19.59
CA GLN A 141 4.69 -11.88 19.24
C GLN A 141 3.95 -11.44 17.97
N ASN A 142 4.65 -10.81 17.02
CA ASN A 142 4.07 -10.43 15.74
C ASN A 142 4.44 -11.44 14.65
N THR A 143 3.52 -12.35 14.35
CA THR A 143 3.73 -13.43 13.37
C THR A 143 4.02 -12.91 11.95
N ARG A 144 3.48 -11.73 11.58
CA ARG A 144 3.72 -11.15 10.25
C ARG A 144 5.15 -10.61 10.12
N VAL A 145 5.66 -9.92 11.13
CA VAL A 145 7.06 -9.45 11.14
C VAL A 145 8.02 -10.63 11.21
N GLU A 146 7.70 -11.65 12.01
CA GLU A 146 8.50 -12.88 12.03
C GLU A 146 8.57 -13.52 10.64
N GLU A 147 7.44 -13.61 9.94
CA GLU A 147 7.39 -14.16 8.59
C GLU A 147 8.20 -13.30 7.60
N LEU A 148 8.14 -11.98 7.72
CA LEU A 148 8.95 -11.07 6.91
C LEU A 148 10.46 -11.29 7.13
N ILE A 149 10.87 -11.56 8.37
CA ILE A 149 12.26 -11.93 8.71
C ILE A 149 12.62 -13.29 8.10
N ARG A 150 11.73 -14.29 8.17
CA ARG A 150 11.94 -15.60 7.54
C ARG A 150 12.13 -15.46 6.04
N LEU A 151 11.25 -14.73 5.36
CA LEU A 151 11.34 -14.45 3.93
C LEU A 151 12.62 -13.70 3.57
N SER A 152 13.01 -12.71 4.38
CA SER A 152 14.23 -11.92 4.16
C SER A 152 15.51 -12.76 4.22
N LEU A 153 15.50 -13.85 4.99
CA LEU A 153 16.65 -14.73 5.22
C LEU A 153 16.53 -16.12 4.56
N GLU A 154 15.47 -16.37 3.78
CA GLU A 154 15.11 -17.68 3.21
C GLU A 154 15.03 -18.80 4.26
N LEU A 155 14.47 -18.51 5.44
CA LEU A 155 14.33 -19.48 6.52
C LEU A 155 13.05 -20.32 6.39
N PRO A 156 13.05 -21.58 6.86
CA PRO A 156 11.83 -22.38 6.96
C PRO A 156 10.77 -21.71 7.85
N SER A 157 9.49 -21.93 7.54
CA SER A 157 8.36 -21.40 8.33
C SER A 157 8.34 -21.87 9.80
N SER A 158 8.97 -23.01 10.09
CA SER A 158 9.13 -23.55 11.45
C SER A 158 10.27 -22.91 12.25
N GLU A 159 11.15 -22.14 11.61
CA GLU A 159 12.31 -21.54 12.26
C GLU A 159 11.87 -20.46 13.27
N LYS A 160 12.43 -20.53 14.48
CA LYS A 160 12.10 -19.57 15.54
C LYS A 160 12.96 -18.32 15.39
N ILE A 161 12.31 -17.17 15.27
CA ILE A 161 13.01 -15.89 15.15
C ILE A 161 13.70 -15.50 16.47
N THR A 162 14.99 -15.18 16.37
CA THR A 162 15.86 -14.74 17.47
C THR A 162 16.36 -13.31 17.23
N ASP A 163 16.94 -12.69 18.26
CA ASP A 163 17.54 -11.35 18.13
C ASP A 163 18.68 -11.36 17.10
N ARG A 164 19.51 -12.42 17.11
CA ARG A 164 20.54 -12.66 16.10
C ARG A 164 19.95 -12.66 14.69
N LEU A 165 18.93 -13.49 14.43
CA LEU A 165 18.31 -13.56 13.09
C LEU A 165 17.70 -12.21 12.68
N THR A 166 17.14 -11.47 13.63
CA THR A 166 16.58 -10.14 13.35
C THR A 166 17.67 -9.14 12.96
N ARG A 167 18.81 -9.14 13.65
CA ARG A 167 19.99 -8.31 13.31
C ARG A 167 20.58 -8.69 11.96
N VAL A 168 20.67 -9.99 11.66
CA VAL A 168 21.11 -10.48 10.34
C VAL A 168 20.17 -9.98 9.25
N ALA A 169 18.84 -10.05 9.45
CA ALA A 169 17.87 -9.57 8.47
C ALA A 169 17.93 -8.05 8.24
N VAL A 170 18.17 -7.27 9.30
CA VAL A 170 18.34 -5.82 9.18
C VAL A 170 19.66 -5.46 8.49
N LEU A 171 20.76 -6.12 8.87
CA LEU A 171 22.04 -5.89 8.22
C LEU A 171 22.01 -6.31 6.74
N SER A 172 21.38 -7.45 6.41
CA SER A 172 21.22 -7.87 5.02
C SER A 172 20.33 -6.91 4.23
N ALA A 173 19.29 -6.33 4.85
CA ALA A 173 18.46 -5.30 4.23
C ALA A 173 19.30 -4.05 3.91
N TRP A 174 20.19 -3.63 4.81
CA TRP A 174 21.05 -2.48 4.56
C TRP A 174 22.11 -2.76 3.48
N LEU A 175 22.74 -3.94 3.50
CA LEU A 175 23.74 -4.32 2.50
C LEU A 175 23.13 -4.58 1.11
N THR A 176 21.85 -4.88 1.03
CA THR A 176 21.14 -5.02 -0.25
C THR A 176 20.97 -3.63 -0.89
N TYR A 177 21.38 -3.49 -2.15
CA TYR A 177 21.24 -2.25 -2.89
C TYR A 177 19.77 -2.01 -3.25
N LEU A 178 19.20 -0.90 -2.77
CA LEU A 178 17.85 -0.51 -3.14
C LEU A 178 17.83 0.01 -4.58
N ARG A 179 17.18 -0.74 -5.47
CA ARG A 179 16.92 -0.32 -6.85
C ARG A 179 15.56 0.36 -6.96
N GLN A 180 15.51 1.41 -7.77
CA GLN A 180 14.23 2.01 -8.19
C GLN A 180 13.39 0.95 -8.90
N SER A 181 12.11 0.89 -8.52
CA SER A 181 11.12 0.06 -9.18
C SER A 181 10.08 0.94 -9.88
N VAL A 182 9.56 0.46 -11.02
CA VAL A 182 8.56 1.18 -11.81
C VAL A 182 7.33 1.43 -10.93
N GLY A 183 6.79 2.65 -10.96
CA GLY A 183 5.62 3.06 -10.18
C GLY A 183 5.82 3.34 -8.68
N SER A 184 7.06 3.31 -8.20
CA SER A 184 7.43 3.84 -6.86
C SER A 184 8.58 4.83 -6.91
N CYS A 185 9.02 5.27 -8.10
CA CYS A 185 10.23 6.09 -8.26
C CYS A 185 10.25 7.35 -7.38
N PHE A 186 9.09 8.01 -7.20
CA PHE A 186 8.89 9.17 -6.31
C PHE A 186 9.29 8.88 -4.85
N ALA A 187 9.12 7.63 -4.39
CA ALA A 187 9.48 7.17 -3.05
C ALA A 187 10.85 6.51 -3.00
N THR A 188 11.22 5.73 -4.03
CA THR A 188 12.49 5.02 -4.02
C THR A 188 13.68 5.99 -4.04
N ALA A 189 13.61 7.12 -4.76
CA ALA A 189 14.72 8.07 -4.80
C ALA A 189 15.03 8.65 -3.40
N PRO A 190 14.07 9.20 -2.63
CA PRO A 190 14.27 9.56 -1.23
C PRO A 190 14.72 8.38 -0.36
N ALA A 191 14.15 7.18 -0.54
CA ALA A 191 14.53 6.00 0.22
C ALA A 191 16.00 5.60 0.00
N ILE A 192 16.51 5.70 -1.23
CA ILE A 192 17.93 5.46 -1.53
C ILE A 192 18.80 6.43 -0.73
N ILE A 193 18.46 7.73 -0.67
CA ILE A 193 19.22 8.71 0.13
C ILE A 193 19.22 8.31 1.62
N VAL A 194 18.08 7.92 2.17
CA VAL A 194 18.02 7.46 3.57
C VAL A 194 18.93 6.25 3.78
N GLN A 195 18.86 5.26 2.90
CA GLN A 195 19.65 4.03 3.00
C GLN A 195 21.16 4.29 2.86
N THR A 196 21.57 5.13 1.90
CA THR A 196 22.98 5.33 1.54
C THR A 196 23.65 6.46 2.33
N GLU A 197 22.92 7.53 2.63
CA GLU A 197 23.48 8.74 3.24
C GLU A 197 23.12 8.91 4.72
N MET A 198 22.00 8.34 5.19
CA MET A 198 21.50 8.48 6.58
C MET A 198 21.16 7.12 7.23
N PRO A 199 22.13 6.19 7.31
CA PRO A 199 21.87 4.83 7.80
C PRO A 199 21.37 4.76 9.24
N GLU A 200 21.61 5.78 10.06
CA GLU A 200 21.07 5.89 11.42
C GLU A 200 19.54 5.96 11.40
N VAL A 201 18.97 6.75 10.49
CA VAL A 201 17.51 6.89 10.29
C VAL A 201 16.94 5.59 9.74
N PHE A 202 17.64 4.95 8.80
CA PHE A 202 17.26 3.64 8.25
C PHE A 202 17.14 2.57 9.35
N PHE A 203 18.12 2.48 10.26
CA PHE A 203 18.06 1.53 11.37
C PHE A 203 16.97 1.87 12.40
N ASP A 204 16.75 3.15 12.69
CA ASP A 204 15.67 3.56 13.59
C ASP A 204 14.30 3.19 13.01
N ASP A 205 14.11 3.38 11.70
CA ASP A 205 12.89 2.99 11.00
C ASP A 205 12.68 1.48 11.00
N LEU A 206 13.69 0.68 10.66
CA LEU A 206 13.56 -0.78 10.70
C LEU A 206 13.27 -1.28 12.12
N THR A 207 13.88 -0.67 13.13
CA THR A 207 13.58 -0.97 14.54
C THR A 207 12.12 -0.66 14.86
N ALA A 208 11.63 0.52 14.47
CA ALA A 208 10.23 0.92 14.68
C ALA A 208 9.26 -0.03 13.96
N LEU A 209 9.55 -0.44 12.72
CA LEU A 209 8.73 -1.39 11.97
C LEU A 209 8.69 -2.77 12.62
N ILE A 210 9.84 -3.27 13.09
CA ILE A 210 9.94 -4.59 13.71
C ILE A 210 9.21 -4.63 15.06
N HIS A 211 9.31 -3.55 15.85
CA HIS A 211 8.72 -3.50 17.21
C HIS A 211 7.27 -3.05 17.23
N SER A 212 6.89 -2.10 16.39
CA SER A 212 5.59 -1.41 16.45
C SER A 212 4.74 -1.54 15.19
N CYS A 213 5.28 -2.11 14.11
CA CYS A 213 4.60 -2.30 12.82
C CYS A 213 4.06 -1.00 12.22
N GLN A 214 4.72 0.12 12.49
CA GLN A 214 4.36 1.43 11.96
C GLN A 214 5.59 2.33 11.89
N LEU A 215 5.52 3.35 11.03
CA LEU A 215 6.41 4.50 11.09
C LEU A 215 5.61 5.71 11.56
N LYS A 216 6.27 6.56 12.36
CA LYS A 216 5.69 7.80 12.88
C LYS A 216 6.61 8.97 12.56
N ARG A 217 6.02 10.10 12.21
CA ARG A 217 6.68 11.39 12.02
C ARG A 217 5.85 12.50 12.66
N VAL A 218 6.51 13.53 13.18
CA VAL A 218 5.85 14.71 13.71
C VAL A 218 6.04 15.85 12.73
N ILE A 219 4.94 16.43 12.26
CA ILE A 219 4.92 17.51 11.25
C ILE A 219 4.07 18.63 11.83
N ALA A 220 4.63 19.83 11.98
CA ALA A 220 3.94 20.99 12.57
C ALA A 220 3.21 20.66 13.90
N GLY A 221 3.84 19.85 14.76
CA GLY A 221 3.29 19.43 16.04
C GLY A 221 2.20 18.35 15.99
N ARG A 222 1.86 17.81 14.82
CA ARG A 222 0.92 16.68 14.65
C ARG A 222 1.67 15.39 14.37
N GLU A 223 1.27 14.31 15.03
CA GLU A 223 1.82 12.96 14.76
C GLU A 223 1.10 12.34 13.56
N HIS A 224 1.88 11.95 12.56
CA HIS A 224 1.43 11.18 11.40
C HIS A 224 2.02 9.77 11.49
N ALA A 225 1.13 8.77 11.51
CA ALA A 225 1.49 7.37 11.58
C ALA A 225 1.04 6.64 10.30
N VAL A 226 1.89 5.75 9.80
CA VAL A 226 1.57 4.84 8.68
C VAL A 226 1.84 3.40 9.11
N PRO A 227 0.95 2.44 8.80
CA PRO A 227 1.19 1.03 9.08
C PRO A 227 2.32 0.50 8.20
N MET A 228 3.03 -0.50 8.71
CA MET A 228 3.97 -1.29 7.92
C MET A 228 3.25 -1.88 6.71
N SER A 229 3.84 -1.71 5.53
CA SER A 229 3.34 -2.35 4.31
C SER A 229 3.27 -3.86 4.49
N LEU A 230 2.09 -4.43 4.24
CA LEU A 230 1.88 -5.88 4.28
C LEU A 230 2.39 -6.57 3.02
N THR A 231 2.67 -5.80 1.99
CA THR A 231 3.18 -6.26 0.70
C THR A 231 4.59 -5.72 0.53
N TRP A 232 5.38 -6.45 -0.25
CA TRP A 232 6.74 -6.07 -0.63
C TRP A 232 6.87 -6.14 -2.15
N GLY A 233 5.75 -5.83 -2.82
CA GLY A 233 5.61 -5.64 -4.25
C GLY A 233 5.52 -6.94 -5.03
N VAL A 234 5.32 -6.78 -6.34
CA VAL A 234 5.22 -7.88 -7.31
C VAL A 234 6.59 -8.36 -7.81
N GLY A 235 7.67 -7.61 -7.55
CA GLY A 235 9.02 -7.92 -8.04
C GLY A 235 9.01 -8.15 -9.55
N GLU A 236 9.50 -9.31 -9.98
CA GLU A 236 9.53 -9.71 -11.39
C GLU A 236 8.39 -10.68 -11.78
N LEU A 237 7.42 -10.92 -10.90
CA LEU A 237 6.33 -11.89 -11.13
C LEU A 237 5.49 -11.58 -12.38
N ARG A 238 5.22 -10.29 -12.62
CA ARG A 238 4.39 -9.79 -13.72
C ARG A 238 5.15 -9.51 -15.00
N ARG A 239 6.47 -9.66 -15.00
CA ARG A 239 7.30 -9.44 -16.19
C ARG A 239 6.81 -10.35 -17.30
N GLN A 240 6.35 -9.76 -18.39
CA GLN A 240 5.85 -10.49 -19.54
C GLN A 240 7.00 -11.09 -20.34
N PHE A 241 6.85 -12.34 -20.76
CA PHE A 241 7.76 -13.04 -21.66
C PHE A 241 6.99 -13.97 -22.60
N LEU A 242 7.64 -14.36 -23.69
CA LEU A 242 7.08 -15.30 -24.67
C LEU A 242 7.58 -16.71 -24.36
N LEU A 243 6.64 -17.65 -24.32
CA LEU A 243 6.92 -19.06 -24.11
C LEU A 243 6.47 -19.86 -25.35
N GLU A 244 7.40 -20.56 -25.99
CA GLU A 244 7.12 -21.41 -27.15
C GLU A 244 6.44 -22.71 -26.72
N ARG A 245 5.42 -23.13 -27.47
CA ARG A 245 4.69 -24.39 -27.22
C ARG A 245 5.43 -25.63 -27.73
N THR A 246 6.43 -25.44 -28.57
CA THR A 246 7.22 -26.51 -29.21
C THR A 246 8.67 -26.51 -28.69
N GLN A 247 9.27 -27.71 -28.61
CA GLN A 247 10.63 -27.94 -28.13
C GLN A 247 11.69 -27.51 -29.15
N ASP A 248 11.78 -26.23 -29.50
CA ASP A 248 12.96 -25.76 -30.23
C ASP A 248 14.05 -25.32 -29.24
N ASP A 249 15.29 -25.80 -29.49
CA ASP A 249 16.51 -25.43 -28.76
C ASP A 249 16.84 -23.93 -28.87
N SER A 250 16.13 -23.17 -29.70
CA SER A 250 16.24 -21.71 -29.81
C SER A 250 15.44 -20.95 -28.75
N SER A 251 14.53 -21.61 -28.03
CA SER A 251 13.71 -20.97 -27.00
C SER A 251 14.53 -20.62 -25.74
N GLN A 252 14.20 -19.50 -25.11
CA GLN A 252 14.82 -19.13 -23.84
C GLN A 252 14.49 -20.19 -22.78
N PRO A 253 15.48 -20.80 -22.10
CA PRO A 253 15.25 -21.95 -21.23
C PRO A 253 14.68 -21.52 -19.88
N ILE A 254 13.43 -21.08 -19.86
CA ILE A 254 12.71 -20.57 -18.68
C ILE A 254 12.68 -21.63 -17.55
N TRP A 255 12.64 -22.91 -17.92
CA TRP A 255 12.70 -24.05 -16.99
C TRP A 255 14.02 -24.13 -16.18
N CYS A 256 15.05 -23.40 -16.57
CA CYS A 256 16.29 -23.28 -15.79
C CYS A 256 16.18 -22.28 -14.63
N SER A 257 15.08 -21.54 -14.47
CA SER A 257 14.93 -20.54 -13.40
C SER A 257 14.92 -21.19 -12.02
N PRO A 258 15.89 -20.85 -11.13
CA PRO A 258 15.92 -21.37 -9.76
C PRO A 258 14.70 -20.93 -8.95
N ALA A 259 14.23 -19.69 -9.14
CA ALA A 259 13.09 -19.18 -8.39
C ALA A 259 11.78 -19.86 -8.79
N LEU A 260 11.60 -20.16 -10.08
CA LEU A 260 10.42 -20.89 -10.54
C LEU A 260 10.42 -22.34 -10.00
N GLN A 261 11.59 -22.99 -10.00
CA GLN A 261 11.77 -24.32 -9.40
C GLN A 261 11.41 -24.34 -7.91
N LYS A 262 11.90 -23.36 -7.14
CA LYS A 262 11.55 -23.23 -5.71
C LYS A 262 10.08 -22.88 -5.52
N ALA A 263 9.50 -22.01 -6.36
CA ALA A 263 8.08 -21.65 -6.29
C ALA A 263 7.16 -22.86 -6.49
N PHE A 264 7.46 -23.72 -7.47
CA PHE A 264 6.72 -24.98 -7.65
C PHE A 264 6.88 -25.91 -6.45
N THR A 265 8.09 -26.02 -5.89
CA THR A 265 8.34 -26.84 -4.71
C THR A 265 7.58 -26.33 -3.48
N ALA A 266 7.48 -25.00 -3.31
CA ALA A 266 6.75 -24.36 -2.20
C ALA A 266 5.25 -24.66 -2.20
N THR A 267 4.68 -25.06 -3.34
CA THR A 267 3.27 -25.48 -3.41
C THR A 267 3.00 -26.82 -2.69
N GLY A 268 4.04 -27.63 -2.49
CA GLY A 268 3.93 -28.99 -1.94
C GLY A 268 3.36 -30.04 -2.90
N PHE A 269 3.07 -29.70 -4.17
CA PHE A 269 2.57 -30.66 -5.17
C PHE A 269 3.69 -31.38 -5.92
N VAL A 270 4.87 -30.77 -6.00
CA VAL A 270 6.05 -31.31 -6.67
C VAL A 270 7.29 -31.06 -5.83
N THR A 271 8.30 -31.92 -5.97
CA THR A 271 9.60 -31.76 -5.33
C THR A 271 10.64 -31.73 -6.43
N ILE A 272 11.28 -30.57 -6.63
CA ILE A 272 12.28 -30.38 -7.70
C ILE A 272 13.67 -30.41 -7.07
N GLU A 273 14.25 -31.61 -7.01
CA GLU A 273 15.55 -31.87 -6.40
C GLU A 273 16.48 -32.61 -7.37
N GLY A 274 17.78 -32.64 -7.06
CA GLY A 274 18.79 -33.30 -7.87
C GLY A 274 19.72 -32.35 -8.63
N GLU A 275 20.49 -32.92 -9.55
CA GLU A 275 21.43 -32.17 -10.39
C GLU A 275 20.69 -31.18 -11.31
N ARG A 276 21.44 -30.20 -11.83
CA ARG A 276 20.89 -29.08 -12.59
C ARG A 276 20.02 -29.52 -13.76
N GLU A 277 20.51 -30.46 -14.55
CA GLU A 277 19.86 -30.97 -15.76
C GLU A 277 18.54 -31.68 -15.40
N VAL A 278 18.52 -32.40 -14.27
CA VAL A 278 17.32 -33.08 -13.76
C VAL A 278 16.27 -32.06 -13.34
N ARG A 279 16.65 -31.06 -12.54
CA ARG A 279 15.72 -30.01 -12.09
C ARG A 279 15.15 -29.22 -13.26
N ALA A 280 15.98 -28.91 -14.26
CA ALA A 280 15.58 -28.24 -15.48
C ALA A 280 14.56 -29.07 -16.27
N GLU A 281 14.80 -30.38 -16.46
CA GLU A 281 13.89 -31.25 -17.21
C GLU A 281 12.54 -31.43 -16.49
N MET A 282 12.54 -31.64 -15.17
CA MET A 282 11.30 -31.73 -14.38
C MET A 282 10.46 -30.45 -14.51
N THR A 283 11.12 -29.29 -14.47
CA THR A 283 10.44 -28.00 -14.63
C THR A 283 9.89 -27.83 -16.04
N LYS A 284 10.65 -28.28 -17.05
CA LYS A 284 10.25 -28.26 -18.45
C LYS A 284 9.01 -29.13 -18.68
N GLU A 285 8.96 -30.34 -18.13
CA GLU A 285 7.79 -31.22 -18.20
C GLU A 285 6.55 -30.57 -17.59
N ILE A 286 6.68 -29.94 -16.42
CA ILE A 286 5.59 -29.20 -15.77
C ILE A 286 5.08 -28.09 -16.71
N LEU A 287 5.96 -27.24 -17.24
CA LEU A 287 5.60 -26.13 -18.12
C LEU A 287 4.92 -26.59 -19.41
N LEU A 288 5.49 -27.59 -20.10
CA LEU A 288 4.89 -28.17 -21.31
C LEU A 288 3.50 -28.74 -21.04
N SER A 289 3.32 -29.38 -19.87
CA SER A 289 2.01 -29.90 -19.48
C SER A 289 0.98 -28.79 -19.30
N LEU A 290 1.37 -27.60 -18.82
CA LEU A 290 0.49 -26.44 -18.68
C LEU A 290 0.18 -25.80 -20.04
N LEU A 291 1.20 -25.66 -20.89
CA LEU A 291 1.07 -25.09 -22.23
C LEU A 291 0.15 -25.90 -23.15
N SER A 292 0.15 -27.23 -23.03
CA SER A 292 -0.71 -28.11 -23.85
C SER A 292 -2.21 -27.83 -23.71
N ARG A 293 -2.62 -27.17 -22.62
CA ARG A 293 -4.01 -26.80 -22.30
C ARG A 293 -4.23 -25.29 -22.32
N TRP A 294 -3.27 -24.51 -22.82
CA TRP A 294 -3.38 -23.07 -22.87
C TRP A 294 -4.26 -22.65 -24.06
N GLU A 295 -5.33 -21.89 -23.79
CA GLU A 295 -6.23 -21.37 -24.81
C GLU A 295 -5.48 -20.49 -25.83
N GLY A 296 -5.76 -20.66 -27.13
CA GLY A 296 -5.15 -19.92 -28.25
C GLY A 296 -4.47 -20.81 -29.29
N ASP A 297 -4.54 -20.43 -30.57
CA ASP A 297 -4.06 -21.21 -31.72
C ASP A 297 -2.62 -20.85 -32.17
N GLY A 298 -1.82 -20.25 -31.28
CA GLY A 298 -0.46 -19.77 -31.58
C GLY A 298 0.67 -20.71 -31.15
N TYR A 299 1.82 -20.62 -31.84
CA TYR A 299 3.07 -21.31 -31.45
C TYR A 299 3.72 -20.73 -30.18
N THR A 300 3.40 -19.49 -29.83
CA THR A 300 3.91 -18.78 -28.65
C THR A 300 2.78 -18.33 -27.75
N VAL A 301 3.05 -18.31 -26.45
CA VAL A 301 2.15 -17.79 -25.42
C VAL A 301 2.83 -16.63 -24.71
N GLN A 302 2.19 -15.47 -24.69
CA GLN A 302 2.61 -14.36 -23.84
C GLN A 302 2.10 -14.61 -22.42
N THR A 303 3.03 -14.62 -21.45
CA THR A 303 2.70 -14.94 -20.06
C THR A 303 3.68 -14.31 -19.08
N SER A 304 3.46 -14.54 -17.79
CA SER A 304 4.27 -14.10 -16.67
C SER A 304 4.47 -15.24 -15.66
N ALA A 305 5.41 -15.08 -14.72
CA ALA A 305 5.62 -16.09 -13.67
C ALA A 305 4.38 -16.20 -12.75
N GLU A 306 3.68 -15.09 -12.49
CA GLU A 306 2.41 -15.06 -11.74
C GLU A 306 1.36 -15.98 -12.39
N GLU A 307 1.12 -15.81 -13.69
CA GLU A 307 0.10 -16.59 -14.43
C GLU A 307 0.49 -18.08 -14.52
N ILE A 308 1.78 -18.40 -14.69
CA ILE A 308 2.27 -19.78 -14.68
C ILE A 308 2.00 -20.45 -13.32
N ILE A 309 2.36 -19.78 -12.22
CA ILE A 309 2.13 -20.30 -10.86
C ILE A 309 0.64 -20.49 -10.60
N ARG A 310 -0.19 -19.49 -10.94
CA ARG A 310 -1.64 -19.55 -10.76
C ARG A 310 -2.27 -20.71 -11.53
N ARG A 311 -1.92 -20.89 -12.81
CA ARG A 311 -2.41 -22.01 -13.62
C ARG A 311 -1.96 -23.37 -13.12
N PHE A 312 -0.71 -23.46 -12.65
CA PHE A 312 -0.20 -24.68 -12.03
C PHE A 312 -1.06 -25.08 -10.82
N LEU A 313 -1.35 -24.13 -9.92
CA LEU A 313 -2.18 -24.39 -8.74
C LEU A 313 -3.64 -24.69 -9.10
N MET A 314 -4.24 -23.93 -10.02
CA MET A 314 -5.62 -24.17 -10.49
C MET A 314 -5.77 -25.59 -11.04
N ARG A 315 -4.78 -26.10 -11.78
CA ARG A 315 -4.76 -27.47 -12.28
C ARG A 315 -4.73 -28.50 -11.16
N HIS A 316 -3.86 -28.32 -10.16
CA HIS A 316 -3.72 -29.28 -9.06
C HIS A 316 -4.87 -29.23 -8.04
N LEU A 317 -5.58 -28.11 -7.97
CA LEU A 317 -6.76 -27.93 -7.11
C LEU A 317 -8.09 -28.16 -7.85
N GLU A 318 -8.05 -28.49 -9.15
CA GLU A 318 -9.23 -28.72 -9.99
C GLU A 318 -10.22 -27.53 -9.97
N LEU A 319 -9.67 -26.32 -10.09
CA LEU A 319 -10.43 -25.07 -10.13
C LEU A 319 -10.45 -24.51 -11.56
N SER A 320 -11.64 -24.16 -12.06
CA SER A 320 -11.81 -23.41 -13.31
C SER A 320 -11.89 -21.89 -13.05
N ARG A 321 -11.88 -21.08 -14.10
CA ARG A 321 -12.05 -19.62 -13.98
C ARG A 321 -13.46 -19.25 -13.50
N GLU A 322 -14.47 -20.01 -13.95
CA GLU A 322 -15.87 -19.84 -13.55
C GLU A 322 -16.03 -20.14 -12.05
N ASN A 323 -15.39 -21.20 -11.56
CA ASN A 323 -15.39 -21.56 -10.14
C ASN A 323 -14.84 -20.42 -9.25
N ILE A 324 -13.80 -19.72 -9.71
CA ILE A 324 -13.21 -18.59 -8.98
C ILE A 324 -14.17 -17.40 -8.98
N SER A 325 -14.71 -17.04 -10.15
CA SER A 325 -15.67 -15.96 -10.30
C SER A 325 -16.96 -16.19 -9.47
N GLU A 326 -17.41 -17.43 -9.34
CA GLU A 326 -18.55 -17.80 -8.50
C GLU A 326 -18.29 -17.56 -7.00
N VAL A 327 -17.05 -17.79 -6.53
CA VAL A 327 -16.69 -17.55 -5.12
C VAL A 327 -16.49 -16.06 -4.86
N GLU A 328 -15.84 -15.33 -5.77
CA GLU A 328 -15.55 -13.89 -5.64
C GLU A 328 -16.81 -13.00 -5.73
N SER A 329 -17.85 -13.45 -6.44
CA SER A 329 -19.12 -12.72 -6.55
C SER A 329 -20.04 -12.88 -5.33
N ARG A 330 -19.67 -13.71 -4.34
CA ARG A 330 -20.46 -13.89 -3.12
C ARG A 330 -20.12 -12.80 -2.10
N PRO A 331 -21.11 -12.12 -1.51
CA PRO A 331 -20.84 -11.15 -0.45
C PRO A 331 -20.16 -11.85 0.72
N GLU A 332 -19.05 -11.27 1.23
CA GLU A 332 -18.35 -11.75 2.41
C GLU A 332 -19.25 -11.64 3.64
N ILE A 333 -20.13 -12.60 3.85
CA ILE A 333 -20.69 -12.83 5.18
C ILE A 333 -19.52 -13.30 6.03
N SER A 334 -19.06 -12.42 6.94
CA SER A 334 -18.00 -12.65 7.91
C SER A 334 -17.85 -14.13 8.26
N LEU A 335 -16.81 -14.75 7.68
CA LEU A 335 -16.58 -16.19 7.60
C LEU A 335 -16.35 -16.86 8.97
N SER A 336 -16.35 -16.10 10.07
CA SER A 336 -16.39 -16.63 11.44
C SER A 336 -17.78 -17.13 11.85
N ALA A 337 -18.85 -16.76 11.14
CA ALA A 337 -20.23 -17.15 11.48
C ALA A 337 -20.68 -18.49 10.85
N LEU A 338 -19.94 -19.04 9.89
CA LEU A 338 -20.33 -20.25 9.15
C LEU A 338 -19.93 -21.58 9.80
N SER A 339 -19.36 -21.58 11.01
CA SER A 339 -19.23 -22.80 11.81
C SER A 339 -20.57 -23.39 12.28
N GLY A 340 -21.71 -22.79 11.92
CA GLY A 340 -23.04 -23.22 12.37
C GLY A 340 -24.12 -23.46 11.31
N SER A 341 -23.94 -23.13 10.03
CA SER A 341 -25.02 -23.31 9.03
C SER A 341 -24.63 -24.27 7.91
N ILE A 342 -25.46 -25.30 7.74
CA ILE A 342 -25.35 -26.38 6.76
C ILE A 342 -25.45 -25.80 5.34
N SER A 343 -24.33 -25.35 4.78
CA SER A 343 -24.20 -25.17 3.34
C SER A 343 -24.01 -26.56 2.70
N SER A 344 -24.56 -26.77 1.50
CA SER A 344 -24.36 -28.01 0.74
C SER A 344 -22.87 -28.37 0.65
N SER A 345 -22.51 -29.64 0.83
CA SER A 345 -21.12 -30.12 0.94
C SER A 345 -20.21 -29.68 -0.23
N ARG A 346 -20.79 -29.50 -1.43
CA ARG A 346 -20.06 -29.02 -2.62
C ARG A 346 -19.65 -27.55 -2.54
N SER A 347 -20.47 -26.68 -1.93
CA SER A 347 -20.17 -25.26 -1.79
C SER A 347 -19.03 -25.02 -0.79
N ALA A 348 -19.05 -25.74 0.33
CA ALA A 348 -17.99 -25.68 1.33
C ALA A 348 -16.64 -26.20 0.79
N ASP A 349 -16.66 -27.29 -0.01
CA ASP A 349 -15.47 -27.82 -0.66
C ASP A 349 -14.85 -26.83 -1.65
N LEU A 350 -15.67 -26.18 -2.49
CA LEU A 350 -15.20 -25.19 -3.44
C LEU A 350 -14.53 -23.99 -2.75
N ILE A 351 -15.18 -23.45 -1.70
CA ILE A 351 -14.61 -22.35 -0.90
C ILE A 351 -13.29 -22.79 -0.25
N GLY A 352 -13.24 -23.99 0.32
CA GLY A 352 -12.02 -24.53 0.93
C GLY A 352 -10.87 -24.67 -0.06
N ARG A 353 -11.16 -25.10 -1.30
CA ARG A 353 -10.17 -25.18 -2.39
C ARG A 353 -9.70 -23.80 -2.84
N TYR A 354 -10.59 -22.82 -2.96
CA TYR A 354 -10.22 -21.43 -3.29
C TYR A 354 -9.34 -20.79 -2.19
N GLN A 355 -9.68 -20.98 -0.91
CA GLN A 355 -8.83 -20.52 0.20
C GLN A 355 -7.45 -21.20 0.22
N ARG A 356 -7.38 -22.46 -0.22
CA ARG A 356 -6.11 -23.16 -0.38
C ARG A 356 -5.32 -22.62 -1.58
N LEU A 357 -5.98 -22.29 -2.70
CA LEU A 357 -5.37 -21.62 -3.86
C LEU A 357 -4.69 -20.33 -3.41
N GLN A 358 -5.42 -19.41 -2.76
CA GLN A 358 -4.88 -18.12 -2.32
C GLN A 358 -3.63 -18.27 -1.43
N ARG A 359 -3.68 -19.16 -0.43
CA ARG A 359 -2.53 -19.40 0.47
C ARG A 359 -1.31 -19.99 -0.25
N LEU A 360 -1.52 -20.96 -1.15
CA LEU A 360 -0.41 -21.59 -1.88
C LEU A 360 0.16 -20.65 -2.96
N GLU A 361 -0.70 -19.84 -3.58
CA GLU A 361 -0.31 -18.83 -4.56
C GLU A 361 0.57 -17.77 -3.90
N GLU A 362 0.17 -17.23 -2.75
CA GLU A 362 0.97 -16.29 -1.96
C GLU A 362 2.33 -16.89 -1.57
N ALA A 363 2.37 -18.13 -1.07
CA ALA A 363 3.60 -18.80 -0.68
C ALA A 363 4.57 -19.02 -1.87
N ALA A 364 4.05 -19.49 -3.01
CA ALA A 364 4.83 -19.71 -4.22
C ALA A 364 5.36 -18.39 -4.83
N GLN A 365 4.51 -17.36 -4.88
CA GLN A 365 4.87 -16.04 -5.36
C GLN A 365 5.93 -15.37 -4.47
N ASN A 366 5.78 -15.46 -3.15
CA ASN A 366 6.80 -14.95 -2.23
C ASN A 366 8.13 -15.71 -2.39
N THR A 367 8.09 -17.03 -2.54
CA THR A 367 9.28 -17.87 -2.80
C THR A 367 9.98 -17.48 -4.11
N PHE A 368 9.22 -17.10 -5.14
CA PHE A 368 9.81 -16.60 -6.38
C PHE A 368 10.54 -15.27 -6.18
N LYS A 369 9.88 -14.31 -5.52
CA LYS A 369 10.39 -12.94 -5.32
C LYS A 369 11.64 -12.86 -4.45
N ILE A 370 11.78 -13.73 -3.42
CA ILE A 370 12.87 -13.63 -2.43
C ILE A 370 14.26 -13.81 -3.04
N HIS A 371 14.33 -14.36 -4.24
CA HIS A 371 15.57 -14.51 -4.97
C HIS A 371 16.15 -13.18 -5.46
N SER A 372 15.33 -12.23 -5.89
CA SER A 372 15.80 -10.98 -6.52
C SER A 372 15.44 -9.72 -5.73
N ASP A 373 14.56 -9.80 -4.73
CA ASP A 373 14.20 -8.68 -3.86
C ASP A 373 14.32 -9.07 -2.37
N HIS A 374 14.71 -8.10 -1.53
CA HIS A 374 14.83 -8.28 -0.09
C HIS A 374 13.55 -7.80 0.61
N ALA A 375 12.77 -8.74 1.16
CA ALA A 375 11.42 -8.47 1.66
C ALA A 375 11.36 -7.33 2.69
N LEU A 376 12.20 -7.36 3.74
CA LEU A 376 12.23 -6.29 4.75
C LEU A 376 12.60 -4.90 4.18
N LEU A 377 13.51 -4.84 3.21
CA LEU A 377 13.93 -3.58 2.59
C LEU A 377 12.80 -2.98 1.76
N ARG A 378 12.10 -3.81 0.98
CA ARG A 378 10.94 -3.40 0.18
C ARG A 378 9.74 -3.01 1.04
N THR A 379 9.47 -3.75 2.11
CA THR A 379 8.43 -3.36 3.07
C THR A 379 8.73 -2.00 3.69
N TRP A 380 9.98 -1.71 4.06
CA TRP A 380 10.36 -0.39 4.56
C TRP A 380 10.16 0.70 3.51
N GLU A 381 10.63 0.49 2.28
CA GLU A 381 10.46 1.41 1.15
C GLU A 381 8.98 1.77 0.92
N TYR A 382 8.09 0.78 0.87
CA TYR A 382 6.66 1.00 0.63
C TYR A 382 5.92 1.59 1.83
N THR A 383 6.41 1.32 3.04
CA THR A 383 5.92 2.03 4.23
C THR A 383 6.31 3.49 4.19
N LEU A 384 7.55 3.80 3.79
CA LEU A 384 8.02 5.17 3.57
C LEU A 384 7.18 5.87 2.49
N ALA A 385 6.90 5.19 1.38
CA ALA A 385 6.08 5.72 0.28
C ALA A 385 4.68 6.19 0.73
N SER A 386 4.12 5.56 1.77
CA SER A 386 2.81 5.92 2.31
C SER A 386 2.76 7.33 2.94
N PHE A 387 3.92 7.96 3.23
CA PHE A 387 3.95 9.35 3.68
C PHE A 387 3.67 10.36 2.56
N ALA A 388 3.70 9.96 1.29
CA ALA A 388 3.42 10.84 0.16
C ALA A 388 1.98 11.34 0.12
N GLU A 389 1.05 10.62 0.74
CA GLU A 389 -0.37 10.95 0.77
C GLU A 389 -0.88 11.14 2.20
N THR A 390 -0.13 11.92 3.00
CA THR A 390 -0.54 12.29 4.36
C THR A 390 -1.13 13.71 4.45
N LYS A 391 -1.28 14.43 3.31
CA LYS A 391 -2.07 15.66 3.27
C LYS A 391 -3.55 15.29 3.41
N ALA A 392 -4.17 15.76 4.50
CA ALA A 392 -5.57 15.53 4.77
C ALA A 392 -6.47 15.90 3.58
N ASP A 393 -6.09 16.90 2.77
CA ASP A 393 -6.92 17.48 1.71
C ASP A 393 -7.14 16.57 0.47
N PHE A 394 -6.24 15.62 0.18
CA PHE A 394 -6.40 14.76 -1.00
C PHE A 394 -7.21 13.49 -0.70
N THR A 395 -6.94 12.82 0.43
CA THR A 395 -7.80 11.75 0.96
C THR A 395 -9.22 12.25 1.20
N LYS A 396 -9.34 13.51 1.66
CA LYS A 396 -10.59 14.24 1.76
C LYS A 396 -11.30 14.32 0.40
N TRP A 397 -10.59 14.65 -0.67
CA TRP A 397 -11.21 14.81 -1.99
C TRP A 397 -11.72 13.49 -2.58
N ASN A 398 -10.95 12.39 -2.58
CA ASN A 398 -11.41 11.10 -3.13
C ASN A 398 -12.56 10.51 -2.31
N LEU A 399 -12.42 10.49 -0.97
CA LEU A 399 -13.47 9.98 -0.10
C LEU A 399 -14.73 10.84 -0.22
N TYR A 400 -14.62 12.16 -0.28
CA TYR A 400 -15.81 13.03 -0.32
C TYR A 400 -16.51 13.01 -1.67
N THR A 401 -15.73 12.97 -2.75
CA THR A 401 -16.26 12.78 -4.10
C THR A 401 -17.05 11.48 -4.20
N SER A 402 -16.50 10.38 -3.67
CA SER A 402 -17.18 9.09 -3.73
C SER A 402 -18.40 9.00 -2.80
N LEU A 403 -18.39 9.66 -1.64
CA LEU A 403 -19.54 9.71 -0.73
C LEU A 403 -20.70 10.53 -1.28
N GLY A 404 -20.42 11.59 -2.04
CA GLY A 404 -21.41 12.53 -2.55
C GLY A 404 -22.11 13.28 -1.42
N LEU A 405 -21.43 14.29 -0.87
CA LEU A 405 -21.88 15.03 0.33
C LEU A 405 -22.92 16.13 0.03
N ASP A 406 -23.10 16.50 -1.24
CA ASP A 406 -24.09 17.50 -1.65
C ASP A 406 -25.50 16.88 -1.70
N GLU A 407 -26.52 17.63 -1.27
CA GLU A 407 -27.93 17.25 -1.33
C GLU A 407 -28.43 17.00 -2.78
N LYS A 408 -27.74 17.56 -3.78
CA LYS A 408 -28.09 17.46 -5.21
C LYS A 408 -27.39 16.31 -5.93
N GLU A 409 -26.52 15.56 -5.26
CA GLU A 409 -25.79 14.46 -5.87
C GLU A 409 -26.55 13.14 -5.72
N PRO A 410 -27.14 12.62 -6.82
CA PRO A 410 -27.99 11.44 -6.76
C PRO A 410 -27.22 10.21 -6.29
N GLY A 411 -27.85 9.40 -5.44
CA GLY A 411 -27.27 8.21 -4.83
C GLY A 411 -26.09 8.52 -3.89
N GLY A 412 -25.91 9.77 -3.47
CA GLY A 412 -24.92 10.20 -2.48
C GLY A 412 -25.44 10.06 -1.05
N ILE A 413 -24.55 10.20 -0.06
CA ILE A 413 -24.97 10.28 1.35
C ILE A 413 -25.61 11.63 1.67
N GLY A 414 -25.25 12.70 0.95
CA GLY A 414 -25.85 14.03 1.09
C GLY A 414 -27.33 14.02 0.75
N GLU A 415 -27.71 13.47 -0.39
CA GLU A 415 -29.12 13.28 -0.78
C GLU A 415 -29.89 12.43 0.26
N ALA A 416 -29.31 11.29 0.69
CA ALA A 416 -29.94 10.42 1.67
C ALA A 416 -30.15 11.12 3.03
N LEU A 417 -29.15 11.85 3.49
CA LEU A 417 -29.20 12.63 4.73
C LEU A 417 -30.24 13.75 4.63
N PHE A 418 -30.21 14.52 3.54
CA PHE A 418 -31.16 15.60 3.29
C PHE A 418 -32.60 15.08 3.25
N HIS A 419 -32.86 13.96 2.58
CA HIS A 419 -34.19 13.35 2.56
C HIS A 419 -34.65 12.87 3.94
N ALA A 420 -33.76 12.26 4.73
CA ALA A 420 -34.08 11.81 6.08
C ALA A 420 -34.43 13.00 7.00
N ILE A 421 -33.66 14.08 6.93
CA ILE A 421 -33.87 15.30 7.72
C ILE A 421 -35.12 16.04 7.24
N LYS A 422 -35.30 16.19 5.92
CA LYS A 422 -36.45 16.89 5.33
C LYS A 422 -37.78 16.23 5.69
N ARG A 423 -37.87 14.90 5.67
CA ARG A 423 -39.08 14.18 6.12
C ARG A 423 -39.46 14.51 7.56
N ARG A 424 -38.48 14.69 8.44
CA ARG A 424 -38.68 15.05 9.84
C ARG A 424 -39.06 16.52 10.00
N LEU A 425 -38.39 17.40 9.26
CA LEU A 425 -38.73 18.82 9.19
C LEU A 425 -40.17 19.03 8.71
N ASP A 426 -40.58 18.34 7.65
CA ASP A 426 -41.94 18.41 7.09
C ASP A 426 -42.96 17.92 8.12
N ALA A 427 -42.68 16.83 8.85
CA ALA A 427 -43.54 16.32 9.92
C ALA A 427 -43.68 17.31 11.10
N CYS A 428 -42.61 17.98 11.52
CA CYS A 428 -42.68 19.04 12.54
C CYS A 428 -43.48 20.24 12.05
N ASN A 429 -43.30 20.66 10.79
CA ASN A 429 -44.05 21.77 10.20
C ASN A 429 -45.55 21.46 10.11
N GLU A 430 -45.92 20.21 9.81
CA GLU A 430 -47.31 19.75 9.82
C GLU A 430 -47.90 19.81 11.25
N GLN A 431 -47.16 19.32 12.26
CA GLN A 431 -47.61 19.41 13.66
C GLN A 431 -47.74 20.85 14.16
N VAL A 432 -46.82 21.74 13.76
CA VAL A 432 -46.91 23.18 14.05
C VAL A 432 -48.18 23.76 13.44
N HIS A 433 -48.52 23.37 12.21
CA HIS A 433 -49.74 23.80 11.54
C HIS A 433 -50.98 23.34 12.30
N ASP A 434 -51.04 22.06 12.67
CA ASP A 434 -52.14 21.46 13.44
C ASP A 434 -52.32 22.14 14.79
N TYR A 435 -51.23 22.38 15.54
CA TYR A 435 -51.29 23.11 16.81
C TYR A 435 -51.70 24.56 16.62
N THR A 436 -51.34 25.18 15.50
CA THR A 436 -51.77 26.56 15.19
C THR A 436 -53.27 26.62 14.93
N GLU A 437 -53.82 25.69 14.15
CA GLU A 437 -55.26 25.61 13.89
C GLU A 437 -56.06 25.33 15.18
N GLN A 438 -55.58 24.41 16.01
CA GLN A 438 -56.18 24.12 17.32
C GLN A 438 -56.11 25.33 18.26
N TYR A 439 -54.96 26.02 18.29
CA TYR A 439 -54.77 27.23 19.08
C TYR A 439 -55.74 28.34 18.65
N GLU A 440 -55.90 28.60 17.35
CA GLU A 440 -56.83 29.61 16.83
C GLU A 440 -58.29 29.31 17.18
N THR A 441 -58.67 28.03 17.09
CA THR A 441 -60.01 27.54 17.46
C THR A 441 -60.28 27.76 18.95
N LEU A 442 -59.34 27.36 19.82
CA LEU A 442 -59.44 27.53 21.27
C LEU A 442 -59.41 29.00 21.68
N TYR A 443 -58.56 29.81 21.07
CA TYR A 443 -58.48 31.24 21.31
C TYR A 443 -59.81 31.95 21.01
N THR A 444 -60.46 31.60 19.89
CA THR A 444 -61.78 32.14 19.52
C THR A 444 -62.85 31.75 20.56
N ARG A 445 -62.80 30.52 21.07
CA ARG A 445 -63.72 30.04 22.11
C ARG A 445 -63.51 30.74 23.45
N ILE A 446 -62.27 30.99 23.84
CA ILE A 446 -61.91 31.79 25.02
C ILE A 446 -62.43 33.23 24.88
N LYS A 447 -62.23 33.86 23.72
CA LYS A 447 -62.76 35.22 23.44
C LYS A 447 -64.29 35.28 23.53
N TYR A 448 -64.98 34.25 23.04
CA TYR A 448 -66.43 34.14 23.21
C TYR A 448 -66.84 34.02 24.68
N LEU A 449 -66.12 33.20 25.46
CA LEU A 449 -66.35 33.06 26.91
C LEU A 449 -66.07 34.35 27.67
N GLU A 450 -65.04 35.12 27.32
CA GLU A 450 -64.77 36.44 27.91
C GLU A 450 -65.95 37.40 27.73
N VAL A 451 -66.51 37.46 26.51
CA VAL A 451 -67.68 38.28 26.20
C VAL A 451 -68.92 37.80 26.96
N ARG A 452 -69.11 36.48 27.13
CA ARG A 452 -70.20 35.93 27.96
C ARG A 452 -70.01 36.22 29.44
N LEU A 453 -68.79 36.13 29.95
CA LEU A 453 -68.45 36.43 31.35
C LEU A 453 -68.81 37.87 31.71
N GLN A 454 -68.56 38.82 30.79
CA GLN A 454 -68.91 40.24 30.95
C GLN A 454 -70.43 40.50 30.96
N ARG A 455 -71.23 39.54 30.47
CA ARG A 455 -72.70 39.64 30.36
C ARG A 455 -73.44 38.65 31.28
N ALA A 456 -72.74 37.98 32.19
CA ALA A 456 -73.32 36.97 33.07
C ALA A 456 -74.41 37.58 33.95
N SER A 457 -75.57 36.93 33.99
CA SER A 457 -76.79 37.47 34.63
C SER A 457 -77.00 36.99 36.06
N ASN A 458 -76.29 35.93 36.49
CA ASN A 458 -76.35 35.37 37.84
C ASN A 458 -74.97 34.84 38.31
N GLU A 459 -74.83 34.66 39.63
CA GLU A 459 -73.54 34.33 40.28
C GLU A 459 -73.09 32.87 40.04
N GLU A 460 -74.04 31.93 39.87
CA GLU A 460 -73.77 30.53 39.52
C GLU A 460 -73.22 30.38 38.09
N GLU A 461 -73.82 31.05 37.10
CA GLU A 461 -73.35 31.08 35.71
C GLU A 461 -71.97 31.74 35.62
N GLY A 462 -71.74 32.81 36.40
CA GLY A 462 -70.43 33.45 36.50
C GLY A 462 -69.35 32.54 37.08
N SER A 463 -69.67 31.69 38.07
CA SER A 463 -68.73 30.72 38.64
C SER A 463 -68.41 29.59 37.65
N TYR A 464 -69.44 29.04 36.97
CA TYR A 464 -69.26 28.00 35.96
C TYR A 464 -68.40 28.49 34.79
N LEU A 465 -68.71 29.67 34.23
CA LEU A 465 -67.94 30.23 33.12
C LEU A 465 -66.50 30.57 33.52
N LYS A 466 -66.22 30.94 34.78
CA LYS A 466 -64.85 31.11 35.30
C LYS A 466 -64.09 29.79 35.36
N ALA A 467 -64.74 28.69 35.73
CA ALA A 467 -64.12 27.37 35.76
C ALA A 467 -63.79 26.88 34.34
N GLU A 468 -64.73 27.02 33.40
CA GLU A 468 -64.54 26.68 31.99
C GLU A 468 -63.44 27.54 31.33
N TYR A 469 -63.42 28.86 31.61
CA TYR A 469 -62.36 29.76 31.16
C TYR A 469 -60.98 29.33 31.67
N ARG A 470 -60.86 28.99 32.96
CA ARG A 470 -59.58 28.52 33.53
C ARG A 470 -59.10 27.24 32.87
N SER A 471 -60.00 26.28 32.63
CA SER A 471 -59.67 25.01 31.96
C SER A 471 -59.15 25.25 30.54
N LEU A 472 -59.88 26.03 29.73
CA LEU A 472 -59.50 26.31 28.35
C LEU A 472 -58.24 27.19 28.27
N SER A 473 -58.04 28.11 29.22
CA SER A 473 -56.83 28.92 29.28
C SER A 473 -55.60 28.07 29.59
N GLN A 474 -55.72 27.04 30.43
CA GLN A 474 -54.65 26.10 30.71
C GLN A 474 -54.36 25.22 29.49
N GLU A 475 -55.39 24.76 28.78
CA GLU A 475 -55.27 24.02 27.52
C GLU A 475 -54.59 24.84 26.42
N LEU A 476 -54.96 26.12 26.28
CA LEU A 476 -54.32 27.06 25.35
C LEU A 476 -52.84 27.25 25.68
N GLN A 477 -52.48 27.35 26.96
CA GLN A 477 -51.09 27.48 27.38
C GLN A 477 -50.29 26.21 27.03
N THR A 478 -50.84 25.02 27.28
CA THR A 478 -50.21 23.76 26.88
C THR A 478 -50.00 23.69 25.36
N LEU A 479 -50.99 24.08 24.55
CA LEU A 479 -50.84 24.10 23.09
C LEU A 479 -49.79 25.11 22.62
N GLN A 480 -49.70 26.26 23.28
CA GLN A 480 -48.66 27.24 22.98
C GLN A 480 -47.26 26.68 23.30
N GLU A 481 -47.10 25.97 24.42
CA GLU A 481 -45.87 25.30 24.80
C GLU A 481 -45.50 24.19 23.79
N LEU A 482 -46.45 23.35 23.40
CA LEU A 482 -46.25 22.30 22.38
C LEU A 482 -45.87 22.87 21.01
N ARG A 483 -46.55 23.94 20.58
CA ARG A 483 -46.24 24.63 19.32
C ARG A 483 -44.83 25.22 19.34
N GLU A 484 -44.44 25.87 20.44
CA GLU A 484 -43.11 26.44 20.59
C GLU A 484 -42.02 25.35 20.58
N GLN A 485 -42.27 24.21 21.24
CA GLN A 485 -41.37 23.05 21.22
C GLN A 485 -41.18 22.50 19.80
N GLU A 486 -42.25 22.32 19.02
CA GLU A 486 -42.14 21.83 17.64
C GLU A 486 -41.51 22.86 16.70
N HIS A 487 -41.77 24.16 16.89
CA HIS A 487 -41.05 25.21 16.17
C HIS A 487 -39.55 25.20 16.45
N GLN A 488 -39.14 24.98 17.70
CA GLN A 488 -37.74 24.85 18.07
C GLN A 488 -37.10 23.62 17.45
N LYS A 489 -37.79 22.47 17.44
CA LYS A 489 -37.33 21.26 16.73
C LYS A 489 -37.17 21.48 15.23
N ALA A 490 -38.15 22.11 14.58
CA ALA A 490 -38.08 22.44 13.15
C ALA A 490 -36.88 23.32 12.82
N ARG A 491 -36.59 24.32 13.65
CA ARG A 491 -35.39 25.16 13.48
C ARG A 491 -34.11 24.35 13.59
N ARG A 492 -34.01 23.44 14.57
CA ARG A 492 -32.84 22.57 14.72
C ARG A 492 -32.66 21.64 13.51
N TYR A 493 -33.74 21.08 12.98
CA TYR A 493 -33.66 20.26 11.76
C TYR A 493 -33.19 21.04 10.52
N SER A 494 -33.47 22.34 10.44
CA SER A 494 -33.01 23.17 9.32
C SER A 494 -31.49 23.38 9.30
N GLU A 495 -30.83 23.32 10.47
CA GLU A 495 -29.38 23.46 10.62
C GLU A 495 -28.67 22.09 10.66
N LEU A 496 -29.39 21.02 11.04
CA LEU A 496 -28.87 19.67 11.28
C LEU A 496 -28.06 19.08 10.11
N PHE A 497 -28.43 19.37 8.86
CA PHE A 497 -27.72 18.85 7.69
C PHE A 497 -26.28 19.36 7.64
N ALA A 498 -26.09 20.69 7.78
CA ALA A 498 -24.78 21.31 7.71
C ALA A 498 -23.90 20.85 8.89
N ASP A 499 -24.49 20.81 10.10
CA ASP A 499 -23.80 20.40 11.32
C ASP A 499 -23.31 18.95 11.24
N LEU A 500 -24.15 18.02 10.76
CA LEU A 500 -23.77 16.60 10.62
C LEU A 500 -22.66 16.43 9.59
N ILE A 501 -22.73 17.12 8.45
CA ILE A 501 -21.68 17.06 7.43
C ILE A 501 -20.35 17.58 7.99
N GLU A 502 -20.35 18.70 8.70
CA GLU A 502 -19.14 19.26 9.32
C GLU A 502 -18.50 18.27 10.32
N VAL A 503 -19.32 17.64 11.16
CA VAL A 503 -18.86 16.66 12.14
C VAL A 503 -18.31 15.40 11.47
N PHE A 504 -18.98 14.87 10.44
CA PHE A 504 -18.44 13.73 9.69
C PHE A 504 -17.11 14.07 9.01
N ILE A 505 -17.01 15.27 8.40
CA ILE A 505 -15.78 15.79 7.79
C ILE A 505 -14.62 15.80 8.79
N ALA A 506 -14.87 16.25 10.02
CA ALA A 506 -13.87 16.29 11.08
C ALA A 506 -13.46 14.88 11.55
N LEU A 507 -14.38 13.91 11.56
CA LEU A 507 -14.13 12.55 12.04
C LEU A 507 -13.47 11.65 10.99
N PHE A 508 -13.67 11.86 9.69
CA PHE A 508 -13.13 10.98 8.65
C PHE A 508 -11.63 10.68 8.77
N PRO A 509 -10.72 11.65 9.01
CA PRO A 509 -9.29 11.38 9.14
C PRO A 509 -8.93 10.48 10.32
N GLU A 510 -9.78 10.40 11.35
CA GLU A 510 -9.59 9.50 12.50
C GLU A 510 -9.96 8.04 12.17
N TYR A 511 -10.79 7.84 11.15
CA TYR A 511 -11.31 6.52 10.76
C TYR A 511 -10.79 6.03 9.42
N PHE A 512 -10.30 6.91 8.55
CA PHE A 512 -9.80 6.56 7.23
C PHE A 512 -8.45 7.21 6.96
N GLN A 513 -7.63 6.52 6.16
CA GLN A 513 -6.35 7.03 5.66
C GLN A 513 -5.97 6.28 4.41
N GLU A 514 -5.27 6.93 3.51
CA GLU A 514 -4.71 6.28 2.32
C GLU A 514 -3.27 5.85 2.60
N VAL A 515 -2.90 4.71 2.02
CA VAL A 515 -1.52 4.21 2.04
C VAL A 515 -1.13 3.74 0.67
N TYR A 516 0.17 3.78 0.41
CA TYR A 516 0.74 3.24 -0.81
C TYR A 516 0.55 1.72 -0.84
N ASP A 517 0.07 1.20 -1.97
CA ASP A 517 -0.09 -0.23 -2.22
C ASP A 517 0.71 -0.63 -3.46
N ALA A 518 1.86 -1.27 -3.21
CA ALA A 518 2.78 -1.71 -4.26
C ALA A 518 2.21 -2.80 -5.17
N ASP A 519 1.09 -3.43 -4.83
CA ASP A 519 0.49 -4.47 -5.67
C ASP A 519 -0.58 -3.91 -6.64
N LEU A 520 -1.00 -2.65 -6.42
CA LEU A 520 -2.01 -1.97 -7.22
C LEU A 520 -1.42 -1.45 -8.53
N HIS A 521 -1.74 -2.15 -9.63
CA HIS A 521 -1.33 -1.80 -10.99
C HIS A 521 -2.54 -1.96 -11.93
N GLU A 522 -3.60 -1.19 -11.70
CA GLU A 522 -4.91 -1.37 -12.38
C GLU A 522 -4.99 -0.71 -13.77
N VAL A 523 -3.86 -0.21 -14.30
CA VAL A 523 -3.81 0.49 -15.60
C VAL A 523 -2.77 -0.18 -16.50
N ASP A 524 -3.21 -0.60 -17.69
CA ASP A 524 -2.32 -0.93 -18.79
C ASP A 524 -1.62 0.35 -19.25
N VAL A 525 -0.48 0.66 -18.64
CA VAL A 525 0.42 1.70 -19.15
C VAL A 525 1.14 1.18 -20.39
N GLY A 526 1.36 2.07 -21.36
CA GLY A 526 2.16 1.76 -22.52
C GLY A 526 3.59 1.34 -22.11
N PRO A 527 4.34 0.64 -22.99
CA PRO A 527 5.66 0.10 -22.67
C PRO A 527 6.74 1.15 -22.29
N TYR A 528 6.42 2.44 -22.40
CA TYR A 528 7.31 3.56 -22.12
C TYR A 528 6.78 4.51 -21.01
N ASP A 529 5.58 4.26 -20.48
CA ASP A 529 5.01 5.07 -19.40
C ASP A 529 5.30 4.40 -18.06
N ASP A 530 5.90 5.14 -17.13
CA ASP A 530 6.02 4.68 -15.75
C ASP A 530 4.62 4.49 -15.16
N SER A 531 4.37 3.33 -14.55
CA SER A 531 3.09 3.06 -13.90
C SER A 531 2.82 4.12 -12.82
N PRO A 532 1.62 4.70 -12.75
CA PRO A 532 1.30 5.62 -11.67
C PRO A 532 1.26 4.89 -10.31
N ALA A 533 1.57 5.60 -9.23
CA ALA A 533 1.65 5.05 -7.88
C ALA A 533 0.26 4.64 -7.37
N GLY A 534 0.15 3.39 -6.93
CA GLY A 534 -1.11 2.87 -6.40
C GLY A 534 -1.34 3.22 -4.93
N PHE A 535 -2.54 3.70 -4.61
CA PHE A 535 -2.97 4.00 -3.25
C PHE A 535 -4.28 3.27 -2.93
N ARG A 536 -4.39 2.82 -1.68
CA ARG A 536 -5.57 2.13 -1.17
C ARG A 536 -6.05 2.77 0.13
N LEU A 537 -7.37 2.80 0.30
CA LEU A 537 -8.02 3.27 1.52
C LEU A 537 -7.88 2.23 2.64
N LEU A 538 -7.50 2.70 3.82
CA LEU A 538 -7.51 1.96 5.08
C LEU A 538 -8.68 2.43 5.95
N PHE A 539 -9.30 1.47 6.63
CA PHE A 539 -10.22 1.75 7.73
C PHE A 539 -9.52 1.49 9.08
N LYS A 540 -9.53 2.51 9.95
CA LYS A 540 -8.80 2.57 11.23
C LYS A 540 -9.59 2.04 12.41
N HIS A 541 -10.89 1.83 12.27
CA HIS A 541 -11.79 1.40 13.36
C HIS A 541 -11.77 2.36 14.57
N GLY A 542 -11.42 3.65 14.37
CA GLY A 542 -11.22 4.62 15.45
C GLY A 542 -10.04 4.29 16.39
N ARG A 543 -9.10 3.44 15.96
CA ARG A 543 -7.93 3.03 16.75
C ARG A 543 -6.70 3.82 16.33
N SER A 544 -5.88 4.21 17.30
CA SER A 544 -4.59 4.87 17.04
C SER A 544 -3.49 3.91 16.60
N ASN A 545 -3.64 2.60 16.81
CA ASN A 545 -2.64 1.60 16.47
C ASN A 545 -2.81 1.10 15.01
N PRO A 546 -1.86 1.38 14.10
CA PRO A 546 -1.95 1.01 12.70
C PRO A 546 -1.92 -0.50 12.43
N SER A 547 -1.41 -1.31 13.36
CA SER A 547 -1.38 -2.77 13.19
C SER A 547 -2.78 -3.39 13.15
N ALA A 548 -3.82 -2.66 13.60
CA ALA A 548 -5.20 -3.10 13.62
C ALA A 548 -6.05 -2.50 12.50
N TRP A 549 -5.45 -1.69 11.62
CA TRP A 549 -6.15 -1.08 10.48
C TRP A 549 -6.31 -2.09 9.35
N THR A 550 -7.38 -1.92 8.56
CA THR A 550 -7.77 -2.87 7.50
C THR A 550 -7.79 -2.20 6.15
N LEU A 551 -7.09 -2.78 5.17
CA LEU A 551 -7.13 -2.35 3.77
C LEU A 551 -8.50 -2.64 3.19
N VAL A 552 -9.08 -1.66 2.51
CA VAL A 552 -10.35 -1.81 1.80
C VAL A 552 -10.07 -2.25 0.37
N LYS A 553 -10.39 -3.50 0.04
CA LYS A 553 -10.07 -4.11 -1.26
C LYS A 553 -11.23 -4.20 -2.22
N THR A 554 -12.44 -4.37 -1.68
CA THR A 554 -13.63 -4.67 -2.46
C THR A 554 -14.72 -3.61 -2.25
N PRO A 555 -15.69 -3.50 -3.17
CA PRO A 555 -16.86 -2.64 -2.96
C PRO A 555 -17.63 -2.98 -1.69
N ALA A 556 -17.70 -4.28 -1.35
CA ALA A 556 -18.37 -4.75 -0.13
C ALA A 556 -17.63 -4.27 1.13
N GLU A 557 -16.31 -4.45 1.19
CA GLU A 557 -15.49 -3.93 2.29
C GLU A 557 -15.60 -2.40 2.42
N TYR A 558 -15.74 -1.69 1.31
CA TYR A 558 -15.94 -0.24 1.32
C TYR A 558 -17.27 0.15 1.97
N GLY A 559 -18.38 -0.47 1.52
CA GLY A 559 -19.70 -0.27 2.11
C GLY A 559 -19.74 -0.65 3.60
N ASP A 560 -19.11 -1.75 3.98
CA ASP A 560 -19.05 -2.18 5.38
C ASP A 560 -18.17 -1.29 6.26
N SER A 561 -17.06 -0.76 5.73
CA SER A 561 -16.23 0.20 6.45
C SER A 561 -16.98 1.51 6.71
N LEU A 562 -17.76 1.99 5.73
CA LEU A 562 -18.63 3.15 5.90
C LEU A 562 -19.76 2.89 6.90
N ALA A 563 -20.42 1.72 6.81
CA ALA A 563 -21.47 1.34 7.76
C ALA A 563 -20.95 1.29 9.20
N GLN A 564 -19.75 0.72 9.40
CA GLN A 564 -19.08 0.71 10.70
C GLN A 564 -18.71 2.12 11.15
N PHE A 565 -18.20 2.97 10.27
CA PHE A 565 -17.91 4.37 10.58
C PHE A 565 -19.15 5.10 11.13
N PHE A 566 -20.28 5.06 10.42
CA PHE A 566 -21.50 5.74 10.87
C PHE A 566 -22.01 5.19 12.21
N SER A 567 -21.96 3.87 12.39
CA SER A 567 -22.38 3.23 13.64
C SER A 567 -21.47 3.60 14.83
N MET A 568 -20.15 3.66 14.61
CA MET A 568 -19.17 3.94 15.67
C MET A 568 -19.11 5.42 16.06
N THR A 569 -19.48 6.31 15.13
CA THR A 569 -19.46 7.75 15.37
C THR A 569 -20.75 8.27 16.00
N GLU A 570 -21.85 7.50 15.94
CA GLU A 570 -23.15 7.84 16.52
C GLU A 570 -23.05 8.36 17.97
N THR A 571 -22.35 7.64 18.84
CA THR A 571 -22.19 8.05 20.25
C THR A 571 -21.40 9.35 20.42
N ARG A 572 -20.42 9.62 19.54
CA ARG A 572 -19.65 10.87 19.59
C ARG A 572 -20.46 12.05 19.06
N ILE A 573 -21.29 11.81 18.06
CA ILE A 573 -22.20 12.80 17.51
C ILE A 573 -23.23 13.16 18.59
N THR A 574 -23.91 12.20 19.21
CA THR A 574 -24.93 12.52 20.24
C THR A 574 -24.38 13.23 21.48
N GLN A 575 -23.08 13.13 21.76
CA GLN A 575 -22.41 13.86 22.84
C GLN A 575 -22.08 15.32 22.52
N HIS A 576 -22.18 15.75 21.26
CA HIS A 576 -21.91 17.13 20.88
C HIS A 576 -23.05 18.05 21.37
N GLU A 577 -22.71 19.23 21.90
CA GLU A 577 -23.70 20.15 22.47
C GLU A 577 -24.81 20.55 21.48
N HIS A 578 -24.47 20.69 20.19
CA HIS A 578 -25.42 20.99 19.10
C HIS A 578 -26.54 19.94 18.95
N PHE A 579 -26.30 18.70 19.34
CA PHE A 579 -27.21 17.57 19.12
C PHE A 579 -27.99 17.12 20.36
N ASN A 580 -27.82 17.79 21.50
CA ASN A 580 -28.50 17.44 22.75
C ASN A 580 -30.04 17.43 22.58
N GLY A 581 -30.71 16.31 22.87
CA GLY A 581 -32.15 16.14 22.67
C GLY A 581 -32.59 15.74 21.25
N LEU A 582 -31.66 15.33 20.38
CA LEU A 582 -31.93 14.74 19.05
C LEU A 582 -31.40 13.29 18.95
N GLU A 583 -31.17 12.61 20.07
CA GLU A 583 -30.46 11.33 20.11
C GLU A 583 -31.20 10.22 19.31
N GLU A 584 -32.51 10.10 19.51
CA GLU A 584 -33.35 9.15 18.77
C GLU A 584 -33.40 9.46 17.26
N ASP A 585 -33.36 10.75 16.94
CA ASP A 585 -33.42 11.21 15.56
C ASP A 585 -32.13 10.91 14.81
N ILE A 586 -31.00 11.18 15.47
CA ILE A 586 -29.66 10.84 14.97
C ILE A 586 -29.54 9.34 14.79
N SER A 587 -30.02 8.53 15.75
CA SER A 587 -29.98 7.08 15.63
C SER A 587 -30.74 6.56 14.41
N THR A 588 -31.89 7.15 14.12
CA THR A 588 -32.68 6.83 12.92
C THR A 588 -31.97 7.25 11.63
N ILE A 589 -31.37 8.45 11.62
CA ILE A 589 -30.61 8.98 10.49
C ILE A 589 -29.39 8.09 10.21
N VAL A 590 -28.62 7.74 11.24
CA VAL A 590 -27.46 6.84 11.15
C VAL A 590 -27.89 5.48 10.62
N SER A 591 -29.00 4.92 11.11
CA SER A 591 -29.54 3.65 10.62
C SER A 591 -29.90 3.70 9.13
N ALA A 592 -30.50 4.81 8.67
CA ALA A 592 -30.79 5.02 7.26
C ALA A 592 -29.52 5.13 6.40
N LEU A 593 -28.49 5.82 6.90
CA LEU A 593 -27.18 5.92 6.22
C LEU A 593 -26.50 4.55 6.12
N VAL A 594 -26.49 3.77 7.21
CA VAL A 594 -25.93 2.42 7.25
C VAL A 594 -26.61 1.49 6.24
N ALA A 595 -27.94 1.58 6.12
CA ALA A 595 -28.68 0.84 5.11
C ALA A 595 -28.33 1.30 3.69
N HIS A 596 -28.23 2.61 3.47
CA HIS A 596 -27.95 3.21 2.15
C HIS A 596 -26.56 2.85 1.60
N VAL A 597 -25.50 2.96 2.41
CA VAL A 597 -24.12 2.71 1.94
C VAL A 597 -23.84 1.25 1.57
N ARG A 598 -24.73 0.33 1.94
CA ARG A 598 -24.69 -1.09 1.55
C ARG A 598 -25.47 -1.40 0.28
N THR A 599 -26.16 -0.42 -0.30
CA THR A 599 -26.93 -0.63 -1.52
C THR A 599 -26.02 -0.69 -2.74
N THR A 600 -26.41 -1.48 -3.73
CA THR A 600 -25.78 -1.50 -5.06
C THR A 600 -25.84 -0.11 -5.70
N GLU A 601 -26.97 0.59 -5.53
CA GLU A 601 -27.17 1.95 -6.05
C GLU A 601 -26.13 2.93 -5.52
N PHE A 602 -25.83 2.92 -4.22
CA PHE A 602 -24.79 3.78 -3.65
C PHE A 602 -23.41 3.47 -4.25
N LEU A 603 -23.04 2.18 -4.34
CA LEU A 603 -21.73 1.77 -4.86
C LEU A 603 -21.55 2.10 -6.34
N GLU A 604 -22.58 1.89 -7.18
CA GLU A 604 -22.55 2.27 -8.59
C GLU A 604 -22.41 3.78 -8.77
N ASN A 605 -23.20 4.56 -8.03
CA ASN A 605 -23.12 6.02 -8.09
C ASN A 605 -21.79 6.55 -7.53
N ALA A 606 -21.21 5.90 -6.51
CA ALA A 606 -19.88 6.25 -6.01
C ALA A 606 -18.80 6.08 -7.10
N LEU A 607 -18.87 4.99 -7.86
CA LEU A 607 -17.98 4.76 -9.01
C LEU A 607 -18.23 5.79 -10.13
N HIS A 608 -19.49 6.13 -10.44
CA HIS A 608 -19.81 7.16 -11.43
C HIS A 608 -19.32 8.54 -11.02
N ARG A 609 -19.44 8.91 -9.74
CA ARG A 609 -18.90 10.17 -9.20
C ARG A 609 -17.39 10.22 -9.36
N MET A 610 -16.69 9.12 -9.06
CA MET A 610 -15.24 9.02 -9.29
C MET A 610 -14.87 9.16 -10.76
N CYS A 611 -15.53 8.43 -11.67
CA CYS A 611 -15.30 8.57 -13.11
C CYS A 611 -15.49 10.02 -13.58
N LYS A 612 -16.59 10.68 -13.15
CA LYS A 612 -16.89 12.07 -13.50
C LYS A 612 -15.82 13.04 -12.98
N ALA A 613 -15.41 12.89 -11.71
CA ALA A 613 -14.43 13.77 -11.09
C ALA A 613 -13.04 13.65 -11.72
N HIS A 614 -12.71 12.48 -12.27
CA HIS A 614 -11.44 12.21 -12.95
C HIS A 614 -11.53 12.29 -14.49
N GLY A 615 -12.66 12.70 -15.06
CA GLY A 615 -12.84 12.85 -16.51
C GLY A 615 -12.86 11.53 -17.30
N GLN A 616 -13.15 10.41 -16.64
CA GLN A 616 -13.24 9.08 -17.25
C GLN A 616 -14.65 8.79 -17.80
N PRO A 617 -14.78 7.95 -18.84
CA PRO A 617 -16.07 7.58 -19.41
C PRO A 617 -16.94 6.82 -18.39
N LEU A 618 -18.23 7.15 -18.35
CA LEU A 618 -19.21 6.46 -17.51
C LEU A 618 -19.51 5.07 -18.08
N LEU A 619 -19.29 4.05 -17.27
CA LEU A 619 -19.61 2.66 -17.61
C LEU A 619 -21.03 2.30 -17.16
N LYS A 620 -21.73 1.51 -17.98
CA LYS A 620 -22.97 0.84 -17.57
C LYS A 620 -22.60 -0.33 -16.66
N ASN A 621 -23.32 -0.50 -15.55
CA ASN A 621 -23.08 -1.53 -14.52
C ASN A 621 -21.60 -1.55 -14.08
N PRO A 622 -21.11 -0.48 -13.44
CA PRO A 622 -19.69 -0.34 -13.12
C PRO A 622 -19.16 -1.44 -12.19
N LEU A 623 -20.03 -2.07 -11.39
CA LEU A 623 -19.67 -3.19 -10.51
C LEU A 623 -19.31 -4.48 -11.25
N ASP A 624 -19.89 -4.71 -12.43
CA ASP A 624 -19.55 -5.87 -13.28
C ASP A 624 -18.25 -5.65 -14.08
N HIS A 625 -17.76 -4.41 -14.12
CA HIS A 625 -16.65 -3.95 -14.93
C HIS A 625 -15.58 -3.19 -14.13
N LEU A 626 -15.37 -3.58 -12.87
CA LEU A 626 -14.41 -2.93 -11.97
C LEU A 626 -12.98 -2.84 -12.54
N SER A 627 -12.55 -3.82 -13.34
CA SER A 627 -11.22 -3.81 -13.97
C SER A 627 -11.06 -2.71 -15.02
N ALA A 628 -12.15 -2.19 -15.58
CA ALA A 628 -12.13 -1.08 -16.53
C ALA A 628 -12.14 0.31 -15.86
N ILE A 629 -12.29 0.36 -14.53
CA ILE A 629 -12.32 1.59 -13.74
C ILE A 629 -10.97 1.77 -13.08
N GLU A 630 -10.17 2.71 -13.58
CA GLU A 630 -8.83 3.00 -13.06
C GLU A 630 -8.88 3.68 -11.69
N LYS A 631 -9.91 4.49 -11.39
CA LYS A 631 -10.01 5.22 -10.11
C LYS A 631 -11.28 4.85 -9.36
N LYS A 632 -11.12 4.00 -8.35
CA LYS A 632 -12.18 3.54 -7.46
C LYS A 632 -12.14 4.32 -6.13
N PRO A 633 -13.26 4.40 -5.39
CA PRO A 633 -13.28 5.07 -4.07
C PRO A 633 -12.24 4.55 -3.07
N TRP A 634 -11.92 3.25 -3.14
CA TRP A 634 -11.01 2.58 -2.21
C TRP A 634 -9.63 2.28 -2.80
N ALA A 635 -9.43 2.46 -4.11
CA ALA A 635 -8.19 2.13 -4.80
C ALA A 635 -8.03 3.00 -6.04
N TYR A 636 -6.90 3.70 -6.15
CA TYR A 636 -6.65 4.60 -7.27
C TYR A 636 -5.15 4.74 -7.53
N THR A 637 -4.83 5.25 -8.71
CA THR A 637 -3.48 5.60 -9.11
C THR A 637 -3.27 7.11 -9.07
N SER A 638 -2.12 7.55 -8.55
CA SER A 638 -1.72 8.95 -8.37
C SER A 638 -0.27 9.12 -8.79
N GLY A 639 0.13 10.33 -9.18
CA GLY A 639 1.54 10.63 -9.48
C GLY A 639 2.45 10.55 -8.25
N GLY A 640 1.88 10.63 -7.04
CA GLY A 640 2.63 10.76 -5.79
C GLY A 640 3.42 12.07 -5.74
N ALA A 641 3.13 12.95 -4.79
CA ALA A 641 3.89 14.21 -4.68
C ALA A 641 5.21 13.97 -3.93
N MET A 642 6.35 13.94 -4.64
CA MET A 642 7.68 13.82 -4.02
C MET A 642 7.91 14.90 -2.95
N ASN A 643 7.46 16.13 -3.18
CA ASN A 643 7.52 17.22 -2.19
C ASN A 643 6.78 16.88 -0.90
N THR A 644 5.56 16.36 -1.00
CA THR A 644 4.75 15.95 0.14
C THR A 644 5.44 14.81 0.90
N LEU A 645 5.97 13.81 0.18
CA LEU A 645 6.72 12.73 0.79
C LEU A 645 7.93 13.25 1.58
N VAL A 646 8.76 14.07 0.94
CA VAL A 646 9.98 14.62 1.57
C VAL A 646 9.61 15.49 2.78
N ALA A 647 8.62 16.36 2.67
CA ALA A 647 8.17 17.19 3.79
C ALA A 647 7.73 16.32 4.97
N ASN A 648 6.86 15.34 4.71
CA ASN A 648 6.22 14.56 5.76
C ASN A 648 7.18 13.54 6.38
N TYR A 649 7.93 12.82 5.56
CA TYR A 649 8.87 11.81 6.04
C TYR A 649 10.03 12.42 6.83
N PHE A 650 10.52 13.60 6.44
CA PHE A 650 11.59 14.30 7.18
C PHE A 650 11.06 15.24 8.27
N GLY A 651 9.74 15.31 8.49
CA GLY A 651 9.14 16.14 9.53
C GLY A 651 9.42 17.64 9.35
N ARG A 652 9.47 18.12 8.09
CA ARG A 652 9.74 19.53 7.78
C ARG A 652 8.47 20.36 8.01
N GLU A 653 8.62 21.49 8.68
CA GLU A 653 7.53 22.48 8.80
C GLU A 653 7.37 23.29 7.51
N ASP A 654 8.49 23.61 6.86
CA ASP A 654 8.52 24.31 5.57
C ASP A 654 8.58 23.34 4.40
N ASP A 655 7.86 23.70 3.32
CA ASP A 655 7.93 22.98 2.05
C ASP A 655 9.38 22.91 1.52
N PRO A 656 9.78 21.81 0.86
CA PRO A 656 11.07 21.71 0.19
C PRO A 656 11.27 22.84 -0.82
N THR A 657 12.49 23.37 -0.91
CA THR A 657 12.83 24.37 -1.94
C THR A 657 12.83 23.70 -3.31
N GLU A 658 11.93 24.12 -4.19
CA GLU A 658 11.80 23.58 -5.54
C GLU A 658 12.33 24.58 -6.58
N LYS A 659 13.08 24.05 -7.56
CA LYS A 659 13.43 24.76 -8.79
C LYS A 659 13.04 23.89 -9.97
N SER A 660 12.34 24.47 -10.93
CA SER A 660 11.90 23.78 -12.13
C SER A 660 12.30 24.56 -13.38
N ARG A 661 12.66 23.82 -14.43
CA ARG A 661 13.02 24.37 -15.74
C ARG A 661 12.64 23.38 -16.82
N TRP A 662 12.07 23.87 -17.91
CA TRP A 662 11.94 23.09 -19.14
C TRP A 662 13.30 22.99 -19.82
N VAL A 663 13.72 21.77 -20.15
CA VAL A 663 15.05 21.47 -20.65
C VAL A 663 14.91 20.77 -22.00
N GLU A 664 15.48 21.36 -23.05
CA GLU A 664 15.33 20.83 -24.42
C GLU A 664 16.49 19.92 -24.84
N ASN A 665 17.65 20.02 -24.17
CA ASN A 665 18.87 19.28 -24.51
C ASN A 665 19.79 19.05 -23.29
N GLU A 666 20.81 18.21 -23.46
CA GLU A 666 21.70 17.80 -22.37
C GLU A 666 22.53 18.97 -21.82
N LEU A 667 22.87 19.97 -22.65
CA LEU A 667 23.63 21.14 -22.22
C LEU A 667 22.78 22.06 -21.33
N GLU A 668 21.51 22.23 -21.66
CA GLU A 668 20.55 22.96 -20.81
C GLU A 668 20.33 22.25 -19.48
N LEU A 669 20.26 20.91 -19.48
CA LEU A 669 20.16 20.12 -18.26
C LEU A 669 21.38 20.39 -17.37
N LEU A 670 22.57 20.25 -17.93
CA LEU A 670 23.82 20.49 -17.20
C LEU A 670 23.88 21.92 -16.65
N THR A 671 23.51 22.91 -17.46
CA THR A 671 23.49 24.32 -17.03
C THR A 671 22.53 24.52 -15.87
N PHE A 672 21.32 23.97 -15.97
CA PHE A 672 20.33 24.03 -14.90
C PHE A 672 20.83 23.39 -13.60
N LEU A 673 21.46 22.22 -13.67
CA LEU A 673 22.03 21.55 -12.50
C LEU A 673 23.14 22.37 -11.83
N VAL A 674 24.03 22.95 -12.64
CA VAL A 674 25.11 23.81 -12.15
C VAL A 674 24.56 25.07 -11.49
N ASP A 675 23.56 25.72 -12.10
CA ASP A 675 22.91 26.91 -11.55
C ASP A 675 22.20 26.58 -10.23
N CYS A 676 21.50 25.43 -10.17
CA CYS A 676 20.87 24.95 -8.94
C CYS A 676 21.87 24.82 -7.78
N VAL A 677 23.05 24.23 -8.02
CA VAL A 677 24.10 24.08 -6.98
C VAL A 677 24.69 25.45 -6.58
N LYS A 678 24.98 26.34 -7.54
CA LYS A 678 25.57 27.66 -7.26
C LYS A 678 24.64 28.60 -6.49
N GLU A 679 23.34 28.43 -6.67
CA GLU A 679 22.33 29.24 -6.00
C GLU A 679 21.95 28.68 -4.61
N MET A 680 22.53 27.56 -4.18
CA MET A 680 22.34 27.05 -2.81
C MET A 680 22.99 27.99 -1.79
N PRO A 681 22.47 28.04 -0.54
CA PRO A 681 23.18 28.67 0.56
C PRO A 681 24.59 28.10 0.68
N TYR A 682 25.60 28.96 0.90
CA TYR A 682 27.02 28.57 0.95
C TYR A 682 27.30 27.35 1.84
N LYS A 683 26.61 27.24 2.99
CA LYS A 683 26.78 26.09 3.91
C LYS A 683 26.31 24.77 3.31
N GLU A 684 25.28 24.79 2.47
CA GLU A 684 24.73 23.60 1.80
C GLU A 684 25.59 23.26 0.58
N GLU A 685 25.96 24.26 -0.22
CA GLU A 685 26.89 24.12 -1.35
C GLU A 685 28.21 23.47 -0.90
N GLU A 686 28.78 23.91 0.22
CA GLU A 686 30.05 23.39 0.74
C GLU A 686 30.00 21.87 1.04
N VAL A 687 28.82 21.34 1.40
CA VAL A 687 28.63 19.89 1.64
C VAL A 687 28.80 19.10 0.35
N TYR A 688 28.18 19.55 -0.75
CA TYR A 688 28.31 18.92 -2.06
C TYR A 688 29.71 19.07 -2.65
N LEU A 689 30.39 20.19 -2.39
CA LEU A 689 31.77 20.39 -2.83
C LEU A 689 32.78 19.51 -2.07
N LYS A 690 32.51 19.20 -0.80
CA LYS A 690 33.39 18.36 0.04
C LYS A 690 33.17 16.86 -0.17
N ASP A 691 31.96 16.45 -0.53
CA ASP A 691 31.60 15.05 -0.71
C ASP A 691 30.90 14.82 -2.06
N VAL A 692 31.68 14.37 -3.04
CA VAL A 692 31.24 14.04 -4.40
C VAL A 692 30.26 12.87 -4.47
N LYS A 693 29.94 12.21 -3.35
CA LYS A 693 28.95 11.14 -3.29
C LYS A 693 27.57 11.61 -2.86
N ARG A 694 27.41 12.87 -2.47
CA ARG A 694 26.13 13.45 -2.06
C ARG A 694 25.17 13.56 -3.23
N SER A 695 23.94 13.12 -3.03
CA SER A 695 22.93 13.09 -4.08
C SER A 695 21.97 14.29 -3.98
N LEU A 696 21.51 14.77 -5.12
CA LEU A 696 20.37 15.68 -5.26
C LEU A 696 19.14 14.92 -5.73
N LEU A 697 17.99 15.20 -5.11
CA LEU A 697 16.69 14.72 -5.59
C LEU A 697 16.25 15.54 -6.79
N ILE A 698 15.95 14.86 -7.89
CA ILE A 698 15.43 15.48 -9.11
C ILE A 698 14.23 14.66 -9.58
N HIS A 699 13.25 15.34 -10.15
CA HIS A 699 12.12 14.67 -10.80
C HIS A 699 11.78 15.35 -12.13
N SER A 700 11.31 14.54 -13.06
CA SER A 700 10.55 14.94 -14.24
C SER A 700 9.05 14.76 -13.96
N PRO A 701 8.16 15.12 -14.90
CA PRO A 701 6.73 14.81 -14.77
C PRO A 701 6.42 13.31 -14.66
N THR A 702 7.34 12.43 -15.06
CA THR A 702 7.12 10.98 -15.14
C THR A 702 8.03 10.15 -14.25
N HIS A 703 9.19 10.68 -13.81
CA HIS A 703 10.19 9.91 -13.06
C HIS A 703 10.90 10.74 -12.00
N ALA A 704 11.28 10.12 -10.88
CA ALA A 704 12.19 10.72 -9.91
C ALA A 704 13.53 9.97 -9.89
N PHE A 705 14.64 10.71 -9.78
CA PHE A 705 16.00 10.17 -9.87
C PHE A 705 16.96 10.95 -8.98
N LEU A 706 18.14 10.36 -8.77
CA LEU A 706 19.24 10.96 -8.01
C LEU A 706 20.31 11.48 -8.96
N PHE A 707 20.71 12.73 -8.79
CA PHE A 707 21.91 13.28 -9.41
C PHE A 707 23.06 13.26 -8.42
N ARG A 708 24.21 12.72 -8.84
CA ARG A 708 25.43 12.62 -8.04
C ARG A 708 26.56 13.37 -8.70
#